data_AF-I0KDK5-F1
#
_entry.id   AF-I0KDK5-F1
#
_cell.length_a   1.000
_cell.length_b   1.000
_cell.length_c   1.000
_cell.angle_alpha   90.00
_cell.angle_beta   90.00
_cell.angle_gamma   90.00
#
_symmetry.space_group_name_H-M   'P 1'
#
loop_
_entity.id
_entity.type
_entity.pdbx_description
1 polymer ?
#
loop_
_entity_poly.entity_id
_entity_poly.type
_entity_poly.pdbx_seq_one_letter_code
_entity_poly.pdbx_strand_id
1 'polypeptide(L)'
;MNGYVVFGWFLLLLCLSASAGQAQSTVLYFNEPPKETLGRNRNQLTINRFFTDRDDFLWFVSSNGISRYDGHEIESVHSNPVDLNSLSSAHAVDMIQDEQGNFWITTRDGGLNAYNPQTGKVTHFRHVPTDKASLSSDNLRFLQRDASGQLWIGSDWGMNRFDPKTGRTVRFLPQPGKTGELQGNPLSPIVVTASQIYVSTTAGFEYYDLVGSRWHYLPIDKQGGASSSTGRLNTSGGLCKDHRGLLWMGVPDQTGLRVFNPETGQLTSFTKQTAGGKAIPFPKVMLEDRLGRLWLCCENDIFRISADRAVVEQCTPVAVDNQERLSGLLTLYEDRQGLIWLERLSDKNPLFFDGRQERYPNIQLPMLGGVRPLATDILPESNGLLWISTALGLIRYDSNRGDTRFVLKRPNVLSCSVLADGYLLVMSEDDGLFIFNKNTGFSRPLRFPTGKGKPIQTPICSALDHDGDLWISTWGDGLFRIPTGSLSLETGLVSVYEQWKKNPANANSLPSNHLQKIAVDAQNTIWVCGSTNGLCRVNKRTRQVRRYMLRQGDPYGLASNYTYAPLVDKQGDVWVTSGYTAPLQRLSVKTGRFNKYGLSSGFTDDYFGNSTLDETGKIWFNQNQVVSCIDPISGQVTTFPQFVGTSPYSTPIAAQPLTGEIYFGCQNNLRRFRPALSQNTTQTPSPLRIVAVSCFDADETQTMRPLPQQHWRTNNLALSYRQNTLELRFALLDYRNTASREYAYALSGVDEKPQWVNIGAKHTVDFAQLKPGTYLFHLKARNTDGVWTTLAAPLRIGIRPPWWQTPWAYSVYGLLAGIGLWFLMKARLREQARKLALQEAVISKQQRDEIALKNAQNELLLKEIHHRVKNNLEIVSSLLELQAAQHNDPAVQDVLRASQNRVQSMGILHQQLYQDRHVALIEMRSYFHRLAETLLDTYNATQRIRIECPMPELALDVDTALSLGLIVNELVSNALKYAFPDQQPGWVRIELNDLGADHLRLVVADNGVGKTTAASLGTGFGTQLVALLTRQLDGELRQDITQGTVRGISVTLDFARTR
;
A
#
# COMPACT_ATOMS: atom_id res chain seq x y z
N MET A 1 16.44 60.21 -55.69
CA MET A 1 16.31 59.60 -54.35
C MET A 1 15.01 58.79 -54.14
N ASN A 2 14.36 58.28 -55.20
CA ASN A 2 13.05 57.59 -55.11
C ASN A 2 13.10 56.06 -55.33
N GLY A 3 14.27 55.44 -55.46
CA GLY A 3 14.42 53.99 -55.69
C GLY A 3 14.41 53.13 -54.43
N TYR A 4 14.84 53.68 -53.28
CA TYR A 4 15.00 52.90 -52.04
C TYR A 4 13.73 52.84 -51.17
N VAL A 5 12.81 53.79 -51.32
CA VAL A 5 11.54 53.79 -50.58
C VAL A 5 10.59 52.72 -51.15
N VAL A 6 10.52 52.57 -52.48
CA VAL A 6 9.62 51.57 -53.10
C VAL A 6 10.09 50.13 -52.82
N PHE A 7 11.40 49.89 -52.75
CA PHE A 7 11.94 48.55 -52.41
C PHE A 7 11.75 48.20 -50.93
N GLY A 8 11.84 49.19 -50.03
CA GLY A 8 11.56 49.02 -48.60
C GLY A 8 10.09 48.68 -48.32
N TRP A 9 9.15 49.31 -49.03
CA TRP A 9 7.73 49.00 -48.92
C TRP A 9 7.36 47.64 -49.53
N PHE A 10 8.03 47.21 -50.62
CA PHE A 10 7.80 45.89 -51.20
C PHE A 10 8.30 44.75 -50.30
N LEU A 11 9.43 44.93 -49.62
CA LEU A 11 9.94 43.98 -48.62
C LEU A 11 9.07 43.93 -47.35
N LEU A 12 8.55 45.07 -46.90
CA LEU A 12 7.59 45.12 -45.78
C LEU A 12 6.24 44.47 -46.15
N LEU A 13 5.75 44.64 -47.37
CA LEU A 13 4.55 43.98 -47.87
C LEU A 13 4.75 42.47 -48.12
N LEU A 14 5.95 42.03 -48.51
CA LEU A 14 6.29 40.60 -48.61
C LEU A 14 6.46 39.95 -47.22
N CYS A 15 6.99 40.67 -46.23
CA CYS A 15 7.05 40.18 -44.85
C CYS A 15 5.69 40.19 -44.13
N LEU A 16 4.79 41.14 -44.46
CA LEU A 16 3.43 41.17 -43.91
C LEU A 16 2.47 40.20 -44.61
N SER A 17 2.73 39.83 -45.87
CA SER A 17 1.96 38.78 -46.57
C SER A 17 2.46 37.36 -46.28
N ALA A 18 3.68 37.19 -45.75
CA ALA A 18 4.17 35.89 -45.25
C ALA A 18 3.49 35.43 -43.95
N SER A 19 2.85 36.34 -43.19
CA SER A 19 2.06 36.02 -42.00
C SER A 19 0.54 36.03 -42.22
N ALA A 20 0.09 36.34 -43.43
CA ALA A 20 -1.32 36.26 -43.83
C ALA A 20 -1.53 35.09 -44.79
N GLY A 21 -1.01 33.91 -44.43
CA GLY A 21 -1.60 32.68 -44.97
C GLY A 21 -3.07 32.72 -44.62
N GLN A 22 -3.95 32.64 -45.62
CA GLN A 22 -5.37 32.40 -45.40
C GLN A 22 -5.46 31.15 -44.52
N ALA A 23 -5.69 31.33 -43.22
CA ALA A 23 -5.84 30.24 -42.29
C ALA A 23 -7.19 29.60 -42.60
N GLN A 24 -7.14 28.65 -43.53
CA GLN A 24 -8.12 27.58 -43.69
C GLN A 24 -8.40 27.00 -42.30
N SER A 25 -9.66 26.69 -42.00
CA SER A 25 -10.07 26.10 -40.72
C SER A 25 -9.11 24.98 -40.29
N THR A 26 -8.49 25.12 -39.12
CA THR A 26 -7.52 24.14 -38.62
C THR A 26 -8.24 22.90 -38.13
N VAL A 27 -7.77 21.71 -38.49
CA VAL A 27 -8.36 20.46 -38.00
C VAL A 27 -7.59 20.00 -36.76
N LEU A 28 -8.31 19.83 -35.65
CA LEU A 28 -7.75 19.33 -34.39
C LEU A 28 -8.07 17.85 -34.24
N TYR A 29 -7.02 17.04 -34.09
CA TYR A 29 -7.13 15.59 -34.04
C TYR A 29 -7.07 15.09 -32.60
N PHE A 30 -8.21 14.58 -32.13
CA PHE A 30 -8.36 14.08 -30.76
C PHE A 30 -8.17 12.56 -30.73
N ASN A 31 -7.30 12.09 -29.84
CA ASN A 31 -6.92 10.69 -29.71
C ASN A 31 -7.76 10.03 -28.62
N GLU A 32 -8.10 8.77 -28.83
CA GLU A 32 -8.68 7.93 -27.78
C GLU A 32 -7.57 7.44 -26.84
N PRO A 33 -7.83 7.40 -25.52
CA PRO A 33 -7.09 6.53 -24.62
C PRO A 33 -7.15 5.08 -25.13
N PRO A 34 -6.11 4.26 -24.93
CA PRO A 34 -6.06 2.91 -25.46
C PRO A 34 -7.30 2.09 -25.06
N LYS A 35 -7.86 1.33 -26.01
CA LYS A 35 -9.15 0.64 -25.84
C LYS A 35 -9.16 -0.36 -24.67
N GLU A 36 -8.02 -1.00 -24.40
CA GLU A 36 -7.82 -1.95 -23.30
C GLU A 36 -7.97 -1.27 -21.93
N THR A 37 -7.59 0.01 -21.84
CA THR A 37 -7.58 0.82 -20.62
C THR A 37 -8.97 1.22 -20.13
N LEU A 38 -9.92 1.43 -21.05
CA LEU A 38 -11.30 1.83 -20.73
C LEU A 38 -12.19 0.63 -20.34
N GLY A 39 -11.79 -0.60 -20.70
CA GLY A 39 -12.39 -1.85 -20.26
C GLY A 39 -13.93 -1.90 -20.40
N ARG A 40 -14.61 -2.39 -19.34
CA ARG A 40 -16.09 -2.47 -19.25
C ARG A 40 -16.79 -1.12 -19.06
N ASN A 41 -16.05 -0.07 -18.71
CA ASN A 41 -16.58 1.27 -18.45
C ASN A 41 -16.76 2.11 -19.73
N ARG A 42 -16.37 1.55 -20.88
CA ARG A 42 -16.56 2.14 -22.20
C ARG A 42 -18.05 2.43 -22.44
N ASN A 43 -18.35 3.63 -22.90
CA ASN A 43 -19.71 4.11 -23.17
C ASN A 43 -20.64 4.32 -21.96
N GLN A 44 -20.11 4.35 -20.74
CA GLN A 44 -20.91 4.57 -19.52
C GLN A 44 -20.56 5.84 -18.75
N LEU A 45 -19.57 6.61 -19.20
CA LEU A 45 -19.06 7.78 -18.51
C LEU A 45 -19.56 9.05 -19.20
N THR A 46 -20.81 9.46 -19.01
CA THR A 46 -21.20 10.83 -19.41
C THR A 46 -20.43 11.82 -18.54
N ILE A 47 -19.39 12.46 -19.09
CA ILE A 47 -18.41 13.25 -18.34
C ILE A 47 -18.91 14.69 -18.21
N ASN A 48 -19.35 15.03 -17.00
CA ASN A 48 -19.76 16.40 -16.69
C ASN A 48 -18.53 17.29 -16.49
N ARG A 49 -17.46 16.77 -15.88
CA ARG A 49 -16.24 17.54 -15.61
C ARG A 49 -14.99 16.66 -15.53
N PHE A 50 -13.87 17.18 -16.02
CA PHE A 50 -12.54 16.62 -15.77
C PHE A 50 -11.87 17.34 -14.60
N PHE A 51 -11.06 16.61 -13.83
CA PHE A 51 -10.32 17.16 -12.71
C PHE A 51 -8.98 16.45 -12.55
N THR A 52 -7.90 17.18 -12.25
CA THR A 52 -6.61 16.57 -11.90
C THR A 52 -6.36 16.80 -10.41
N ASP A 53 -6.09 15.73 -9.67
CA ASP A 53 -5.78 15.83 -8.25
C ASP A 53 -4.32 16.30 -7.99
N ARG A 54 -3.97 16.43 -6.71
CA ARG A 54 -2.61 16.82 -6.30
C ARG A 54 -1.55 15.77 -6.61
N ASP A 55 -1.93 14.51 -6.73
CA ASP A 55 -1.06 13.39 -7.04
C ASP A 55 -0.87 13.19 -8.57
N ASP A 56 -1.47 14.08 -9.37
CA ASP A 56 -1.50 14.15 -10.83
C ASP A 56 -2.44 13.14 -11.52
N PHE A 57 -3.29 12.42 -10.78
CA PHE A 57 -4.28 11.53 -11.38
C PHE A 57 -5.40 12.33 -12.03
N LEU A 58 -5.84 11.86 -13.21
CA LEU A 58 -6.98 12.40 -13.92
C LEU A 58 -8.26 11.78 -13.37
N TRP A 59 -9.28 12.59 -13.16
CA TRP A 59 -10.59 12.20 -12.66
C TRP A 59 -11.67 12.62 -13.63
N PHE A 60 -12.64 11.73 -13.83
CA PHE A 60 -13.86 11.94 -14.60
C PHE A 60 -15.03 12.02 -13.63
N VAL A 61 -15.63 13.20 -13.52
CA VAL A 61 -16.88 13.42 -12.81
C VAL A 61 -18.00 13.14 -13.80
N SER A 62 -18.82 12.13 -13.51
CA SER A 62 -19.79 11.60 -14.46
C SER A 62 -21.18 11.46 -13.87
N SER A 63 -22.16 11.26 -14.75
CA SER A 63 -23.54 10.92 -14.36
C SER A 63 -23.69 9.58 -13.65
N ASN A 64 -22.62 8.77 -13.56
CA ASN A 64 -22.57 7.49 -12.86
C ASN A 64 -21.60 7.49 -11.66
N GLY A 65 -21.14 8.66 -11.21
CA GLY A 65 -20.23 8.83 -10.08
C GLY A 65 -18.90 9.43 -10.50
N ILE A 66 -17.87 9.23 -9.70
CA ILE A 66 -16.52 9.72 -10.00
C ILE A 66 -15.62 8.55 -10.38
N SER A 67 -14.73 8.79 -11.34
CA SER A 67 -13.82 7.77 -11.86
C SER A 67 -12.40 8.31 -11.92
N ARG A 68 -11.47 7.67 -11.23
CA ARG A 68 -10.04 7.99 -11.28
C ARG A 68 -9.38 7.19 -12.39
N TYR A 69 -8.57 7.84 -13.19
CA TYR A 69 -7.80 7.26 -14.27
C TYR A 69 -6.30 7.44 -14.04
N ASP A 70 -5.60 6.32 -13.87
CA ASP A 70 -4.14 6.27 -13.65
C ASP A 70 -3.34 6.07 -14.94
N GLY A 71 -4.01 6.00 -16.09
CA GLY A 71 -3.37 5.75 -17.37
C GLY A 71 -3.28 4.26 -17.74
N HIS A 72 -3.76 3.34 -16.89
CA HIS A 72 -3.84 1.89 -17.11
C HIS A 72 -5.21 1.31 -16.77
N GLU A 73 -5.84 1.79 -15.70
CA GLU A 73 -7.15 1.34 -15.23
C GLU A 73 -8.00 2.53 -14.77
N ILE A 74 -9.30 2.29 -14.68
CA ILE A 74 -10.26 3.22 -14.10
C ILE A 74 -10.80 2.63 -12.80
N GLU A 75 -10.64 3.37 -11.71
CA GLU A 75 -11.25 3.06 -10.42
C GLU A 75 -12.41 4.03 -10.16
N SER A 76 -13.61 3.50 -10.00
CA SER A 76 -14.82 4.31 -9.89
C SER A 76 -15.44 4.23 -8.49
N VAL A 77 -15.87 5.38 -7.98
CA VAL A 77 -16.68 5.49 -6.76
C VAL A 77 -18.10 5.83 -7.19
N HIS A 78 -19.02 4.92 -6.90
CA HIS A 78 -20.42 5.00 -7.28
C HIS A 78 -21.32 5.29 -6.07
N SER A 79 -22.58 5.59 -6.35
CA SER A 79 -23.62 5.59 -5.32
C SER A 79 -24.16 4.19 -5.12
N ASN A 80 -24.28 3.77 -3.85
CA ASN A 80 -24.93 2.54 -3.46
C ASN A 80 -25.90 2.86 -2.31
N PRO A 81 -27.23 2.71 -2.52
CA PRO A 81 -28.23 3.07 -1.51
C PRO A 81 -28.11 2.27 -0.20
N VAL A 82 -27.41 1.13 -0.20
CA VAL A 82 -27.19 0.28 0.98
C VAL A 82 -25.91 0.66 1.74
N ASP A 83 -24.94 1.28 1.07
CA ASP A 83 -23.65 1.64 1.66
C ASP A 83 -23.59 3.13 2.00
N LEU A 84 -23.60 3.43 3.30
CA LEU A 84 -23.51 4.79 3.83
C LEU A 84 -22.15 5.46 3.57
N ASN A 85 -21.13 4.71 3.12
CA ASN A 85 -19.84 5.25 2.71
C ASN A 85 -19.71 5.41 1.18
N SER A 86 -20.79 5.20 0.43
CA SER A 86 -20.83 5.46 -1.02
C SER A 86 -21.25 6.90 -1.32
N LEU A 87 -21.33 7.33 -2.58
CA LEU A 87 -21.86 8.66 -2.92
C LEU A 87 -23.37 8.75 -2.66
N SER A 88 -23.86 9.93 -2.25
CA SER A 88 -25.30 10.15 -2.01
C SER A 88 -26.18 10.03 -3.25
N SER A 89 -25.59 10.24 -4.43
CA SER A 89 -26.22 10.11 -5.73
C SER A 89 -25.18 9.71 -6.77
N ALA A 90 -25.63 8.99 -7.81
CA ALA A 90 -24.82 8.65 -8.97
C ALA A 90 -24.53 9.87 -9.86
N HIS A 91 -25.35 10.92 -9.81
CA HIS A 91 -25.24 12.07 -10.70
C HIS A 91 -24.28 13.13 -10.14
N ALA A 92 -22.98 12.83 -10.16
CA ALA A 92 -21.95 13.78 -9.80
C ALA A 92 -21.81 14.87 -10.87
N VAL A 93 -21.72 16.13 -10.46
CA VAL A 93 -21.71 17.30 -11.35
C VAL A 93 -20.36 18.01 -11.33
N ASP A 94 -19.82 18.24 -10.13
CA ASP A 94 -18.59 18.97 -9.93
C ASP A 94 -17.75 18.36 -8.80
N MET A 95 -16.43 18.60 -8.83
CA MET A 95 -15.50 18.11 -7.83
C MET A 95 -14.30 19.04 -7.63
N ILE A 96 -13.89 19.19 -6.37
CA ILE A 96 -12.64 19.86 -5.99
C ILE A 96 -11.92 19.07 -4.89
N GLN A 97 -10.63 19.35 -4.69
CA GLN A 97 -9.83 18.78 -3.61
C GLN A 97 -9.41 19.86 -2.60
N ASP A 98 -9.56 19.57 -1.31
CA ASP A 98 -9.13 20.46 -0.22
C ASP A 98 -7.63 20.33 0.13
N GLU A 99 -7.18 21.05 1.15
CA GLU A 99 -5.80 21.03 1.61
C GLU A 99 -5.36 19.73 2.26
N GLN A 100 -6.30 19.02 2.87
CA GLN A 100 -6.11 17.76 3.54
C GLN A 100 -6.18 16.56 2.57
N GLY A 101 -6.54 16.82 1.30
CA GLY A 101 -6.66 15.82 0.26
C GLY A 101 -8.04 15.18 0.17
N ASN A 102 -9.04 15.65 0.91
CA ASN A 102 -10.43 15.20 0.74
C ASN A 102 -11.02 15.81 -0.53
N PHE A 103 -11.92 15.06 -1.14
CA PHE A 103 -12.68 15.48 -2.31
C PHE A 103 -14.07 15.96 -1.89
N TRP A 104 -14.45 17.12 -2.40
CA TRP A 104 -15.79 17.67 -2.24
C TRP A 104 -16.51 17.56 -3.56
N ILE A 105 -17.67 16.91 -3.57
CA ILE A 105 -18.36 16.49 -4.78
C ILE A 105 -19.81 16.97 -4.71
N THR A 106 -20.24 17.77 -5.68
CA THR A 106 -21.64 18.16 -5.83
C THR A 106 -22.40 17.14 -6.66
N THR A 107 -23.66 16.92 -6.32
CA THR A 107 -24.55 16.02 -7.05
C THR A 107 -25.85 16.74 -7.44
N ARG A 108 -26.54 16.18 -8.43
CA ARG A 108 -27.77 16.78 -8.98
C ARG A 108 -29.00 16.59 -8.08
N ASP A 109 -28.97 15.64 -7.17
CA ASP A 109 -30.12 15.21 -6.38
C ASP A 109 -29.75 14.63 -5.00
N GLY A 110 -28.46 14.62 -4.64
CA GLY A 110 -27.95 14.06 -3.39
C GLY A 110 -27.21 15.05 -2.50
N GLY A 111 -27.18 16.34 -2.84
CA GLY A 111 -26.44 17.36 -2.11
C GLY A 111 -24.91 17.27 -2.28
N LEU A 112 -24.18 17.66 -1.24
CA LEU A 112 -22.71 17.74 -1.21
C LEU A 112 -22.13 16.51 -0.51
N ASN A 113 -21.12 15.89 -1.11
CA ASN A 113 -20.39 14.77 -0.54
C ASN A 113 -18.96 15.17 -0.21
N ALA A 114 -18.48 14.77 0.96
CA ALA A 114 -17.06 14.82 1.34
C ALA A 114 -16.49 13.40 1.34
N TYR A 115 -15.62 13.11 0.38
CA TYR A 115 -14.96 11.83 0.21
C TYR A 115 -13.51 11.90 0.68
N ASN A 116 -13.15 11.08 1.66
CA ASN A 116 -11.77 10.93 2.10
C ASN A 116 -11.14 9.71 1.42
N PRO A 117 -10.17 9.89 0.49
CA PRO A 117 -9.57 8.79 -0.27
C PRO A 117 -8.66 7.89 0.57
N GLN A 118 -8.21 8.35 1.76
CA GLN A 118 -7.33 7.57 2.63
C GLN A 118 -8.11 6.55 3.47
N THR A 119 -9.31 6.94 3.92
CA THR A 119 -10.18 6.09 4.76
C THR A 119 -11.30 5.42 3.96
N GLY A 120 -11.57 5.88 2.74
CA GLY A 120 -12.72 5.45 1.94
C GLY A 120 -14.07 5.99 2.44
N LYS A 121 -14.09 6.81 3.50
CA LYS A 121 -15.31 7.34 4.10
C LYS A 121 -15.92 8.45 3.25
N VAL A 122 -17.23 8.40 3.04
CA VAL A 122 -18.02 9.49 2.47
C VAL A 122 -18.92 10.08 3.54
N THR A 123 -19.02 11.41 3.59
CA THR A 123 -19.96 12.14 4.46
C THR A 123 -20.89 12.98 3.61
N HIS A 124 -22.19 12.96 3.92
CA HIS A 124 -23.22 13.63 3.13
C HIS A 124 -23.74 14.88 3.83
N PHE A 125 -23.86 15.97 3.07
CA PHE A 125 -24.53 17.21 3.50
C PHE A 125 -25.71 17.45 2.56
N ARG A 126 -26.92 17.55 3.13
CA ARG A 126 -28.18 17.69 2.40
C ARG A 126 -28.97 18.90 2.86
N HIS A 127 -29.95 19.28 2.06
CA HIS A 127 -30.95 20.27 2.42
C HIS A 127 -31.86 19.71 3.52
N VAL A 128 -31.93 20.44 4.63
CA VAL A 128 -32.87 20.20 5.71
C VAL A 128 -33.77 21.43 5.81
N PRO A 129 -35.08 21.33 5.47
CA PRO A 129 -35.98 22.48 5.43
C PRO A 129 -36.07 23.26 6.75
N THR A 130 -35.94 22.55 7.88
CA THR A 130 -36.01 23.13 9.23
C THR A 130 -34.71 23.75 9.71
N ASP A 131 -33.57 23.40 9.11
CA ASP A 131 -32.25 23.91 9.52
C ASP A 131 -31.74 24.92 8.50
N LYS A 132 -31.71 26.20 8.87
CA LYS A 132 -31.19 27.29 8.03
C LYS A 132 -29.68 27.19 7.75
N ALA A 133 -28.94 26.41 8.54
CA ALA A 133 -27.51 26.19 8.37
C ALA A 133 -27.17 24.98 7.47
N SER A 134 -28.16 24.28 6.93
CA SER A 134 -27.95 23.23 5.92
C SER A 134 -27.96 23.80 4.49
N LEU A 135 -27.76 23.00 3.45
CA LEU A 135 -27.76 23.47 2.05
C LEU A 135 -29.11 24.09 1.65
N SER A 136 -29.15 25.01 0.68
CA SER A 136 -30.41 25.58 0.16
C SER A 136 -31.21 24.61 -0.72
N SER A 137 -30.55 23.63 -1.33
CA SER A 137 -31.14 22.57 -2.16
C SER A 137 -30.17 21.39 -2.27
N ASP A 138 -30.70 20.20 -2.56
CA ASP A 138 -29.89 19.02 -2.90
C ASP A 138 -29.45 18.99 -4.37
N ASN A 139 -30.02 19.85 -5.22
CA ASN A 139 -29.60 20.00 -6.61
C ASN A 139 -28.51 21.07 -6.73
N LEU A 140 -27.27 20.59 -6.75
CA LEU A 140 -26.06 21.40 -6.80
C LEU A 140 -25.45 21.37 -8.21
N ARG A 141 -24.98 22.53 -8.69
CA ARG A 141 -24.51 22.70 -10.08
C ARG A 141 -23.02 22.95 -10.20
N PHE A 142 -22.46 23.76 -9.32
CA PHE A 142 -21.08 24.25 -9.42
C PHE A 142 -20.47 24.33 -8.05
N LEU A 143 -19.17 24.10 -7.95
CA LEU A 143 -18.40 24.12 -6.73
C LEU A 143 -17.08 24.84 -6.96
N GLN A 144 -16.78 25.80 -6.09
CA GLN A 144 -15.47 26.46 -6.09
C GLN A 144 -15.04 26.81 -4.67
N ARG A 145 -13.74 26.76 -4.40
CA ARG A 145 -13.15 27.12 -3.10
C ARG A 145 -12.56 28.52 -3.14
N ASP A 146 -12.78 29.28 -2.08
CA ASP A 146 -12.15 30.60 -1.90
C ASP A 146 -10.80 30.54 -1.15
N ALA A 147 -10.10 31.67 -1.11
CA ALA A 147 -8.79 31.79 -0.48
C ALA A 147 -8.80 31.50 1.04
N SER A 148 -9.96 31.65 1.70
CA SER A 148 -10.11 31.35 3.13
C SER A 148 -10.41 29.87 3.42
N GLY A 149 -10.66 29.08 2.38
CA GLY A 149 -11.02 27.67 2.48
C GLY A 149 -12.51 27.39 2.54
N GLN A 150 -13.37 28.40 2.37
CA GLN A 150 -14.82 28.19 2.29
C GLN A 150 -15.20 27.70 0.89
N LEU A 151 -16.26 26.90 0.81
CA LEU A 151 -16.79 26.36 -0.43
C LEU A 151 -18.00 27.18 -0.88
N TRP A 152 -17.95 27.68 -2.10
CA TRP A 152 -19.03 28.37 -2.75
C TRP A 152 -19.72 27.42 -3.73
N ILE A 153 -21.03 27.27 -3.56
CA ILE A 153 -21.80 26.22 -4.22
C ILE A 153 -23.05 26.82 -4.85
N GLY A 154 -23.16 26.71 -6.16
CA GLY A 154 -24.35 27.09 -6.90
C GLY A 154 -25.41 25.99 -6.82
N SER A 155 -26.66 26.34 -6.54
CA SER A 155 -27.80 25.43 -6.51
C SER A 155 -28.95 25.96 -7.35
N ASP A 156 -29.98 25.13 -7.58
CA ASP A 156 -31.23 25.58 -8.22
C ASP A 156 -31.97 26.67 -7.43
N TRP A 157 -31.68 26.80 -6.14
CA TRP A 157 -32.35 27.71 -5.20
C TRP A 157 -31.35 28.69 -4.56
N GLY A 158 -30.47 29.28 -5.37
CA GLY A 158 -29.50 30.29 -4.95
C GLY A 158 -28.08 29.75 -4.71
N MET A 159 -27.28 30.56 -4.02
CA MET A 159 -25.87 30.29 -3.74
C MET A 159 -25.69 29.86 -2.28
N ASN A 160 -24.75 28.95 -2.02
CA ASN A 160 -24.39 28.51 -0.68
C ASN A 160 -22.91 28.80 -0.41
N ARG A 161 -22.60 29.33 0.77
CA ARG A 161 -21.24 29.36 1.32
C ARG A 161 -21.15 28.34 2.45
N PHE A 162 -20.42 27.27 2.22
CA PHE A 162 -20.27 26.14 3.11
C PHE A 162 -18.88 26.15 3.76
N ASP A 163 -18.84 25.92 5.07
CA ASP A 163 -17.61 25.82 5.85
C ASP A 163 -17.20 24.34 6.05
N PRO A 164 -16.12 23.87 5.41
CA PRO A 164 -15.61 22.50 5.58
C PRO A 164 -15.30 22.11 7.02
N LYS A 165 -14.95 23.07 7.89
CA LYS A 165 -14.52 22.80 9.26
C LYS A 165 -15.70 22.56 10.19
N THR A 166 -16.76 23.35 10.04
CA THR A 166 -17.94 23.28 10.92
C THR A 166 -19.10 22.51 10.31
N GLY A 167 -19.08 22.25 9.00
CA GLY A 167 -20.18 21.61 8.26
C GLY A 167 -21.42 22.50 8.12
N ARG A 168 -21.30 23.82 8.39
CA ARG A 168 -22.41 24.78 8.35
C ARG A 168 -22.41 25.56 7.05
N THR A 169 -23.62 25.95 6.63
CA THR A 169 -23.89 26.68 5.40
C THR A 169 -24.53 28.03 5.68
N VAL A 170 -24.09 29.05 4.94
CA VAL A 170 -24.79 30.33 4.78
C VAL A 170 -25.44 30.33 3.41
N ARG A 171 -26.76 30.53 3.36
CA ARG A 171 -27.56 30.53 2.12
C ARG A 171 -27.77 31.96 1.61
N PHE A 172 -27.59 32.16 0.32
CA PHE A 172 -27.96 33.39 -0.40
C PHE A 172 -29.09 33.04 -1.37
N LEU A 173 -30.32 33.31 -0.95
CA LEU A 173 -31.52 33.10 -1.76
C LEU A 173 -31.79 34.34 -2.63
N PRO A 174 -32.20 34.17 -3.90
CA PRO A 174 -32.48 35.30 -4.77
C PRO A 174 -33.60 36.20 -4.21
N GLN A 175 -33.36 37.51 -4.16
CA GLN A 175 -34.30 38.55 -3.77
C GLN A 175 -34.30 39.67 -4.82
N PRO A 176 -34.96 39.46 -5.98
CA PRO A 176 -35.02 40.45 -7.06
C PRO A 176 -35.53 41.80 -6.58
N GLY A 177 -34.84 42.88 -6.94
CA GLY A 177 -35.17 44.27 -6.60
C GLY A 177 -34.60 44.77 -5.28
N LYS A 178 -34.02 43.91 -4.43
CA LYS A 178 -33.39 44.32 -3.17
C LYS A 178 -31.88 44.53 -3.35
N THR A 179 -31.41 45.75 -3.12
CA THR A 179 -29.99 46.10 -3.27
C THR A 179 -29.10 45.35 -2.27
N GLY A 180 -27.91 44.93 -2.71
CA GLY A 180 -26.95 44.20 -1.87
C GLY A 180 -27.23 42.69 -1.73
N GLU A 181 -28.31 42.19 -2.33
CA GLU A 181 -28.71 40.77 -2.29
C GLU A 181 -28.59 40.12 -3.67
N LEU A 182 -28.52 38.80 -3.70
CA LEU A 182 -28.47 38.02 -4.94
C LEU A 182 -29.76 38.24 -5.74
N GLN A 183 -29.69 38.62 -7.03
CA GLN A 183 -30.89 38.89 -7.82
C GLN A 183 -31.42 37.65 -8.56
N GLY A 184 -30.56 36.70 -8.92
CA GLY A 184 -30.94 35.51 -9.70
C GLY A 184 -30.34 34.20 -9.21
N ASN A 185 -30.87 33.09 -9.72
CA ASN A 185 -30.30 31.76 -9.49
C ASN A 185 -28.99 31.58 -10.30
N PRO A 186 -27.96 30.93 -9.74
CA PRO A 186 -26.68 30.74 -10.43
C PRO A 186 -26.80 29.78 -11.63
N LEU A 187 -26.18 30.17 -12.75
CA LEU A 187 -26.24 29.46 -14.03
C LEU A 187 -24.86 29.09 -14.61
N SER A 188 -23.78 29.73 -14.14
CA SER A 188 -22.41 29.47 -14.60
C SER A 188 -21.52 28.92 -13.47
N PRO A 189 -20.35 28.37 -13.83
CA PRO A 189 -19.27 28.16 -12.89
C PRO A 189 -18.93 29.43 -12.12
N ILE A 190 -18.47 29.24 -10.89
CA ILE A 190 -18.13 30.31 -9.96
C ILE A 190 -16.66 30.68 -10.18
N VAL A 191 -16.39 31.95 -10.46
CA VAL A 191 -15.01 32.46 -10.55
C VAL A 191 -14.68 33.21 -9.26
N VAL A 192 -13.67 32.72 -8.55
CA VAL A 192 -13.21 33.34 -7.30
C VAL A 192 -11.93 34.13 -7.54
N THR A 193 -11.90 35.35 -7.02
CA THR A 193 -10.71 36.20 -6.91
C THR A 193 -10.36 36.43 -5.43
N ALA A 194 -9.32 37.22 -5.13
CA ALA A 194 -8.89 37.45 -3.76
C ALA A 194 -9.96 38.15 -2.89
N SER A 195 -10.78 39.02 -3.49
CA SER A 195 -11.78 39.83 -2.78
C SER A 195 -13.21 39.67 -3.31
N GLN A 196 -13.40 39.06 -4.48
CA GLN A 196 -14.71 39.01 -5.15
C GLN A 196 -15.01 37.64 -5.75
N ILE A 197 -16.29 37.30 -5.81
CA ILE A 197 -16.80 36.06 -6.38
C ILE A 197 -17.79 36.37 -7.47
N TYR A 198 -17.53 35.91 -8.69
CA TYR A 198 -18.32 36.22 -9.86
C TYR A 198 -19.15 35.01 -10.29
N VAL A 199 -20.38 35.28 -10.69
CA VAL A 199 -21.32 34.28 -11.18
C VAL A 199 -22.31 34.90 -12.16
N SER A 200 -22.62 34.19 -13.24
CA SER A 200 -23.75 34.54 -14.09
C SER A 200 -25.01 33.89 -13.53
N THR A 201 -26.07 34.67 -13.38
CA THR A 201 -27.34 34.27 -12.81
C THR A 201 -28.49 34.50 -13.79
N THR A 202 -29.69 34.04 -13.44
CA THR A 202 -30.90 34.28 -14.25
C THR A 202 -31.22 35.78 -14.42
N ALA A 203 -30.69 36.63 -13.54
CA ALA A 203 -30.85 38.08 -13.62
C ALA A 203 -29.78 38.74 -14.52
N GLY A 204 -28.58 38.18 -14.61
CA GLY A 204 -27.48 38.75 -15.40
C GLY A 204 -26.12 38.32 -14.86
N PHE A 205 -25.14 39.23 -14.84
CA PHE A 205 -23.83 38.97 -14.25
C PHE A 205 -23.74 39.64 -12.88
N GLU A 206 -23.40 38.86 -11.85
CA GLU A 206 -23.39 39.30 -10.47
C GLU A 206 -22.06 38.94 -9.80
N TYR A 207 -21.66 39.74 -8.81
CA TYR A 207 -20.52 39.41 -7.96
C TYR A 207 -20.78 39.68 -6.49
N TYR A 208 -20.17 38.86 -5.64
CA TYR A 208 -20.17 39.04 -4.19
C TYR A 208 -18.85 39.65 -3.76
N ASP A 209 -18.93 40.77 -3.04
CA ASP A 209 -17.79 41.39 -2.38
C ASP A 209 -17.53 40.70 -1.02
N LEU A 210 -16.40 40.00 -0.90
CA LEU A 210 -16.02 39.30 0.33
C LEU A 210 -15.75 40.26 1.49
N VAL A 211 -15.31 41.49 1.21
CA VAL A 211 -14.99 42.50 2.24
C VAL A 211 -16.27 43.20 2.69
N GLY A 212 -17.05 43.72 1.73
CA GLY A 212 -18.32 44.39 1.99
C GLY A 212 -19.49 43.46 2.32
N SER A 213 -19.31 42.14 2.17
CA SER A 213 -20.32 41.09 2.41
C SER A 213 -21.65 41.30 1.68
N ARG A 214 -21.61 41.84 0.45
CA ARG A 214 -22.78 42.24 -0.33
C ARG A 214 -22.70 41.79 -1.79
N TRP A 215 -23.86 41.57 -2.39
CA TRP A 215 -23.99 41.27 -3.82
C TRP A 215 -24.12 42.54 -4.65
N HIS A 216 -23.50 42.52 -5.83
CA HIS A 216 -23.52 43.58 -6.82
C HIS A 216 -23.99 43.00 -8.15
N TYR A 217 -24.95 43.68 -8.77
CA TYR A 217 -25.48 43.34 -10.08
C TYR A 217 -24.87 44.23 -11.17
N LEU A 218 -24.44 43.62 -12.26
CA LEU A 218 -23.92 44.29 -13.45
C LEU A 218 -24.86 44.03 -14.63
N PRO A 219 -25.55 45.07 -15.16
CA PRO A 219 -26.42 44.90 -16.31
C PRO A 219 -25.60 44.55 -17.57
N ILE A 220 -25.98 43.49 -18.26
CA ILE A 220 -25.46 43.16 -19.59
C ILE A 220 -26.51 43.62 -20.61
N ASP A 221 -26.17 44.64 -21.41
CA ASP A 221 -27.06 45.12 -22.49
C ASP A 221 -27.36 43.99 -23.48
N LYS A 222 -28.65 43.60 -23.55
CA LYS A 222 -29.18 42.75 -24.61
C LYS A 222 -29.49 43.63 -25.81
N GLN A 223 -28.64 43.59 -26.84
CA GLN A 223 -29.02 44.18 -28.12
C GLN A 223 -30.12 43.33 -28.77
N GLY A 224 -31.29 43.94 -28.99
CA GLY A 224 -32.42 43.32 -29.69
C GLY A 224 -33.48 42.73 -28.75
N GLY A 225 -34.66 43.34 -28.73
CA GLY A 225 -35.79 42.88 -27.94
C GLY A 225 -36.40 41.59 -28.48
N ALA A 226 -36.44 40.56 -27.63
CA ALA A 226 -37.53 39.59 -27.55
C ALA A 226 -37.38 38.78 -26.25
N SER A 227 -38.44 38.75 -25.46
CA SER A 227 -38.63 37.74 -24.43
C SER A 227 -38.99 36.42 -25.12
N SER A 228 -38.23 35.35 -24.90
CA SER A 228 -38.79 33.99 -24.84
C SER A 228 -37.75 32.99 -24.33
N SER A 229 -38.20 32.14 -23.39
CA SER A 229 -37.52 30.99 -22.80
C SER A 229 -36.34 31.26 -21.84
N THR A 230 -36.70 31.66 -20.62
CA THR A 230 -35.91 31.42 -19.39
C THR A 230 -35.57 29.94 -19.13
N GLY A 231 -35.99 29.01 -20.01
CA GLY A 231 -35.78 27.57 -19.90
C GLY A 231 -34.51 27.01 -20.56
N ARG A 232 -33.63 27.83 -21.16
CA ARG A 232 -32.42 27.36 -21.86
C ARG A 232 -31.07 27.83 -21.30
N LEU A 233 -31.07 28.50 -20.16
CA LEU A 233 -29.85 29.02 -19.52
C LEU A 233 -29.02 27.95 -18.78
N ASN A 234 -29.20 26.67 -19.11
CA ASN A 234 -28.50 25.55 -18.48
C ASN A 234 -27.10 25.31 -19.12
N THR A 235 -26.28 26.36 -19.23
CA THR A 235 -24.97 26.25 -19.91
C THR A 235 -23.83 26.52 -18.94
N SER A 236 -23.16 25.43 -18.59
CA SER A 236 -22.17 25.23 -17.55
C SER A 236 -20.78 25.82 -17.84
N GLY A 237 -20.58 26.72 -18.81
CA GLY A 237 -19.21 27.12 -19.17
C GLY A 237 -19.04 28.44 -19.91
N GLY A 238 -20.04 29.34 -19.84
CA GLY A 238 -19.96 30.66 -20.44
C GLY A 238 -19.14 31.70 -19.68
N LEU A 239 -18.39 31.34 -18.64
CA LEU A 239 -17.55 32.26 -17.85
C LEU A 239 -16.15 31.66 -17.64
N CYS A 240 -15.10 32.41 -18.00
CA CYS A 240 -13.71 32.00 -17.83
C CYS A 240 -12.85 33.19 -17.38
N LYS A 241 -11.90 32.95 -16.47
CA LYS A 241 -10.90 33.93 -16.05
C LYS A 241 -9.61 33.67 -16.81
N ASP A 242 -9.03 34.71 -17.39
CA ASP A 242 -7.71 34.61 -18.01
C ASP A 242 -6.56 34.95 -17.05
N HIS A 243 -5.33 34.66 -17.49
CA HIS A 243 -4.09 34.88 -16.75
C HIS A 243 -3.80 36.37 -16.47
N ARG A 244 -4.44 37.28 -17.21
CA ARG A 244 -4.37 38.73 -16.99
C ARG A 244 -5.41 39.21 -15.97
N GLY A 245 -6.26 38.31 -15.48
CA GLY A 245 -7.32 38.61 -14.53
C GLY A 245 -8.63 39.06 -15.17
N LEU A 246 -8.74 39.08 -16.50
CA LEU A 246 -9.97 39.46 -17.20
C LEU A 246 -10.97 38.31 -17.20
N LEU A 247 -12.25 38.66 -17.10
CA LEU A 247 -13.35 37.70 -17.11
C LEU A 247 -14.03 37.72 -18.47
N TRP A 248 -13.98 36.58 -19.15
CA TRP A 248 -14.57 36.35 -20.46
C TRP A 248 -15.93 35.70 -20.31
N MET A 249 -16.91 36.25 -21.01
CA MET A 249 -18.31 35.85 -20.92
C MET A 249 -18.92 35.62 -22.30
N GLY A 250 -19.59 34.48 -22.48
CA GLY A 250 -20.50 34.26 -23.59
C GLY A 250 -21.89 34.81 -23.27
N VAL A 251 -22.54 35.46 -24.24
CA VAL A 251 -23.94 35.90 -24.10
C VAL A 251 -24.82 34.99 -24.96
N PRO A 252 -25.82 34.29 -24.38
CA PRO A 252 -26.73 33.45 -25.14
C PRO A 252 -27.39 34.20 -26.29
N ASP A 253 -27.57 33.51 -27.41
CA ASP A 253 -28.21 34.02 -28.63
C ASP A 253 -27.51 35.25 -29.27
N GLN A 254 -26.29 35.59 -28.82
CA GLN A 254 -25.44 36.63 -29.41
C GLN A 254 -24.12 36.05 -29.93
N THR A 255 -23.50 36.77 -30.87
CA THR A 255 -22.14 36.47 -31.34
C THR A 255 -21.13 37.39 -30.65
N GLY A 256 -19.89 36.92 -30.55
CA GLY A 256 -18.82 37.59 -29.81
C GLY A 256 -18.89 37.33 -28.31
N LEU A 257 -17.91 37.90 -27.59
CA LEU A 257 -17.76 37.73 -26.15
C LEU A 257 -17.92 39.08 -25.45
N ARG A 258 -18.15 39.03 -24.14
CA ARG A 258 -18.03 40.17 -23.23
C ARG A 258 -16.81 39.97 -22.35
N VAL A 259 -16.05 41.03 -22.13
CA VAL A 259 -14.84 41.00 -21.31
C VAL A 259 -15.01 42.01 -20.19
N PHE A 260 -15.01 41.53 -18.96
CA PHE A 260 -15.08 42.35 -17.77
C PHE A 260 -13.69 42.43 -17.14
N ASN A 261 -13.27 43.65 -16.79
CA ASN A 261 -12.05 43.88 -16.04
C ASN A 261 -12.39 44.12 -14.55
N PRO A 262 -12.06 43.18 -13.65
CA PRO A 262 -12.23 43.32 -12.20
C PRO A 262 -11.61 44.57 -11.59
N GLU A 263 -10.47 45.03 -12.12
CA GLU A 263 -9.71 46.15 -11.55
C GLU A 263 -10.35 47.49 -11.89
N THR A 264 -10.86 47.65 -13.12
CA THR A 264 -11.46 48.90 -13.58
C THR A 264 -12.98 48.92 -13.48
N GLY A 265 -13.61 47.75 -13.28
CA GLY A 265 -15.06 47.58 -13.35
C GLY A 265 -15.64 47.74 -14.76
N GLN A 266 -14.80 47.86 -15.79
CA GLN A 266 -15.23 48.12 -17.15
C GLN A 266 -15.68 46.84 -17.87
N LEU A 267 -16.83 46.90 -18.52
CA LEU A 267 -17.35 45.85 -19.40
C LEU A 267 -17.14 46.26 -20.87
N THR A 268 -16.48 45.41 -21.65
CA THR A 268 -16.19 45.63 -23.08
C THR A 268 -16.70 44.49 -23.95
N SER A 269 -16.92 44.73 -25.24
CA SER A 269 -17.30 43.69 -26.20
C SER A 269 -16.11 43.24 -27.05
N PHE A 270 -15.99 41.93 -27.25
CA PHE A 270 -14.98 41.33 -28.11
C PHE A 270 -15.67 40.72 -29.34
N THR A 271 -15.55 41.39 -30.48
CA THR A 271 -16.29 41.09 -31.72
C THR A 271 -15.39 40.66 -32.88
N LYS A 272 -14.12 40.31 -32.61
CA LYS A 272 -13.20 39.84 -33.65
C LYS A 272 -13.74 38.58 -34.33
N GLN A 273 -13.48 38.50 -35.63
CA GLN A 273 -13.88 37.39 -36.49
C GLN A 273 -12.65 36.59 -36.91
N THR A 274 -12.91 35.37 -37.38
CA THR A 274 -11.88 34.54 -38.04
C THR A 274 -11.42 35.17 -39.35
N ALA A 275 -10.29 34.72 -39.89
CA ALA A 275 -9.82 35.15 -41.21
C ALA A 275 -10.86 34.93 -42.33
N GLY A 276 -11.74 33.93 -42.18
CA GLY A 276 -12.86 33.67 -43.08
C GLY A 276 -14.13 34.49 -42.80
N GLY A 277 -14.09 35.50 -41.93
CA GLY A 277 -15.23 36.38 -41.60
C GLY A 277 -16.29 35.75 -40.69
N LYS A 278 -16.05 34.55 -40.15
CA LYS A 278 -16.98 33.90 -39.20
C LYS A 278 -16.83 34.53 -37.82
N ALA A 279 -17.93 35.04 -37.27
CA ALA A 279 -18.00 35.52 -35.89
C ALA A 279 -18.02 34.35 -34.89
N ILE A 280 -17.55 34.62 -33.66
CA ILE A 280 -17.53 33.64 -32.57
C ILE A 280 -18.97 33.38 -32.11
N PRO A 281 -19.50 32.15 -32.21
CA PRO A 281 -20.81 31.78 -31.65
C PRO A 281 -20.76 31.71 -30.12
N PHE A 282 -21.92 31.55 -29.48
CA PHE A 282 -21.99 31.32 -28.04
C PHE A 282 -21.16 30.09 -27.61
N PRO A 283 -20.14 30.24 -26.75
CA PRO A 283 -19.36 29.13 -26.25
C PRO A 283 -20.09 28.43 -25.09
N LYS A 284 -20.23 27.09 -25.18
CA LYS A 284 -20.74 26.26 -24.10
C LYS A 284 -19.71 26.11 -22.97
N VAL A 285 -18.42 26.03 -23.32
CA VAL A 285 -17.28 25.97 -22.38
C VAL A 285 -16.14 26.84 -22.87
N MET A 286 -15.49 27.53 -21.93
CA MET A 286 -14.30 28.33 -22.18
C MET A 286 -13.17 27.92 -21.23
N LEU A 287 -11.96 27.82 -21.78
CA LEU A 287 -10.75 27.42 -21.07
C LEU A 287 -9.58 28.25 -21.58
N GLU A 288 -8.72 28.74 -20.71
CA GLU A 288 -7.41 29.23 -21.13
C GLU A 288 -6.36 28.15 -20.93
N ASP A 289 -5.56 27.86 -21.96
CA ASP A 289 -4.46 26.91 -21.87
C ASP A 289 -3.20 27.53 -21.23
N ARG A 290 -2.22 26.71 -20.85
CA ARG A 290 -0.94 27.15 -20.27
C ARG A 290 -0.10 28.04 -21.17
N LEU A 291 -0.36 28.04 -22.48
CA LEU A 291 0.28 28.94 -23.44
C LEU A 291 -0.46 30.29 -23.53
N GLY A 292 -1.51 30.48 -22.72
CA GLY A 292 -2.34 31.66 -22.68
C GLY A 292 -3.34 31.73 -23.82
N ARG A 293 -3.58 30.68 -24.60
CA ARG A 293 -4.59 30.69 -25.68
C ARG A 293 -5.97 30.39 -25.10
N LEU A 294 -6.98 31.13 -25.53
CA LEU A 294 -8.36 30.89 -25.09
C LEU A 294 -9.04 29.92 -26.03
N TRP A 295 -9.52 28.81 -25.49
CA TRP A 295 -10.27 27.77 -26.17
C TRP A 295 -11.76 27.94 -25.88
N LEU A 296 -12.56 27.97 -26.94
CA LEU A 296 -13.99 28.23 -26.90
C LEU A 296 -14.70 27.05 -27.57
N CYS A 297 -15.29 26.16 -26.78
CA CYS A 297 -16.10 25.07 -27.30
C CYS A 297 -17.50 25.59 -27.66
N CYS A 298 -17.76 25.73 -28.96
CA CYS A 298 -19.10 25.99 -29.48
C CYS A 298 -19.78 24.66 -29.86
N GLU A 299 -21.02 24.71 -30.33
CA GLU A 299 -21.82 23.49 -30.57
C GLU A 299 -21.17 22.46 -31.51
N ASN A 300 -20.54 22.91 -32.60
CA ASN A 300 -19.98 22.03 -33.63
C ASN A 300 -18.50 22.28 -33.96
N ASP A 301 -17.92 23.35 -33.41
CA ASP A 301 -16.57 23.81 -33.72
C ASP A 301 -15.92 24.35 -32.44
N ILE A 302 -14.59 24.33 -32.41
CA ILE A 302 -13.80 24.99 -31.38
C ILE A 302 -13.28 26.30 -31.97
N PHE A 303 -13.40 27.41 -31.26
CA PHE A 303 -12.74 28.66 -31.62
C PHE A 303 -11.54 28.87 -30.70
N ARG A 304 -10.40 29.24 -31.26
CA ARG A 304 -9.19 29.53 -30.49
C ARG A 304 -8.79 30.97 -30.66
N ILE A 305 -8.57 31.67 -29.55
CA ILE A 305 -8.03 33.01 -29.52
C ILE A 305 -6.56 32.93 -29.12
N SER A 306 -5.68 33.59 -29.88
CA SER A 306 -4.25 33.64 -29.61
C SER A 306 -3.94 34.30 -28.25
N ALA A 307 -2.75 34.03 -27.71
CA ALA A 307 -2.33 34.50 -26.38
C ALA A 307 -2.26 36.03 -26.27
N ASP A 308 -1.96 36.71 -27.37
CA ASP A 308 -2.00 38.17 -27.50
C ASP A 308 -3.41 38.74 -27.76
N ARG A 309 -4.43 37.87 -27.90
CA ARG A 309 -5.81 38.22 -28.28
C ARG A 309 -5.92 38.86 -29.67
N ALA A 310 -4.90 38.70 -30.52
CA ALA A 310 -4.85 39.30 -31.86
C ALA A 310 -5.70 38.52 -32.88
N VAL A 311 -5.57 37.19 -32.88
CA VAL A 311 -6.07 36.28 -33.91
C VAL A 311 -7.16 35.37 -33.35
N VAL A 312 -8.21 35.16 -34.15
CA VAL A 312 -9.27 34.18 -33.89
C VAL A 312 -9.21 33.11 -34.98
N GLU A 313 -9.11 31.87 -34.56
CA GLU A 313 -9.01 30.70 -35.42
C GLU A 313 -10.24 29.80 -35.23
N GLN A 314 -10.81 29.31 -36.33
CA GLN A 314 -11.84 28.26 -36.28
C GLN A 314 -11.16 26.91 -36.41
N CYS A 315 -11.40 26.05 -35.44
CA CYS A 315 -10.85 24.72 -35.33
C CYS A 315 -11.96 23.67 -35.46
N THR A 316 -11.82 22.73 -36.39
CA THR A 316 -12.74 21.60 -36.56
C THR A 316 -12.19 20.38 -35.80
N PRO A 317 -12.86 19.93 -34.73
CA PRO A 317 -12.42 18.78 -33.95
C PRO A 317 -12.80 17.46 -34.65
N VAL A 318 -11.85 16.53 -34.74
CA VAL A 318 -11.98 15.25 -35.43
C VAL A 318 -11.37 14.14 -34.57
N ALA A 319 -12.05 13.01 -34.41
CA ALA A 319 -11.50 11.84 -33.73
C ALA A 319 -10.51 11.10 -34.64
N VAL A 320 -9.37 10.68 -34.10
CA VAL A 320 -8.29 10.05 -34.90
C VAL A 320 -8.66 8.65 -35.40
N ASP A 321 -9.41 7.88 -34.61
CA ASP A 321 -9.70 6.48 -34.84
C ASP A 321 -10.65 6.25 -36.04
N ASN A 322 -11.74 7.00 -36.10
CA ASN A 322 -12.79 6.86 -37.10
C ASN A 322 -12.93 8.08 -38.04
N GLN A 323 -12.14 9.13 -37.81
CA GLN A 323 -12.20 10.41 -38.54
C GLN A 323 -13.57 11.10 -38.49
N GLU A 324 -14.37 10.78 -37.47
CA GLU A 324 -15.65 11.44 -37.23
C GLU A 324 -15.42 12.89 -36.79
N ARG A 325 -16.17 13.80 -37.39
CA ARG A 325 -16.23 15.19 -36.91
C ARG A 325 -16.97 15.21 -35.59
N LEU A 326 -16.30 15.68 -34.55
CA LEU A 326 -16.87 15.80 -33.23
C LEU A 326 -17.88 16.95 -33.21
N SER A 327 -19.03 16.70 -32.58
CA SER A 327 -20.12 17.66 -32.43
C SER A 327 -20.74 17.53 -31.05
N GLY A 328 -21.50 18.55 -30.63
CA GLY A 328 -22.14 18.58 -29.32
C GLY A 328 -21.13 18.60 -28.17
N LEU A 329 -20.08 19.42 -28.29
CA LEU A 329 -19.03 19.54 -27.27
C LEU A 329 -19.60 20.14 -25.99
N LEU A 330 -19.46 19.41 -24.87
CA LEU A 330 -20.02 19.82 -23.56
C LEU A 330 -18.97 20.17 -22.52
N THR A 331 -17.73 19.72 -22.68
CA THR A 331 -16.67 19.86 -21.69
C THR A 331 -15.31 20.02 -22.37
N LEU A 332 -14.43 20.80 -21.73
CA LEU A 332 -13.05 21.01 -22.15
C LEU A 332 -12.18 21.19 -20.91
N TYR A 333 -11.01 20.57 -20.89
CA TYR A 333 -10.11 20.62 -19.76
C TYR A 333 -8.65 20.49 -20.18
N GLU A 334 -7.74 21.25 -19.57
CA GLU A 334 -6.31 21.04 -19.72
C GLU A 334 -5.76 20.32 -18.49
N ASP A 335 -5.10 19.19 -18.71
CA ASP A 335 -4.45 18.44 -17.63
C ASP A 335 -3.09 19.04 -17.22
N ARG A 336 -2.44 18.40 -16.24
CA ARG A 336 -1.14 18.89 -15.75
C ARG A 336 0.02 18.75 -16.74
N GLN A 337 -0.17 18.04 -17.84
CA GLN A 337 0.82 17.83 -18.90
C GLN A 337 0.56 18.73 -20.12
N GLY A 338 -0.55 19.47 -20.13
CA GLY A 338 -0.96 20.33 -21.23
C GLY A 338 -1.76 19.60 -22.31
N LEU A 339 -2.30 18.41 -22.00
CA LEU A 339 -3.24 17.74 -22.89
C LEU A 339 -4.63 18.34 -22.71
N ILE A 340 -5.30 18.60 -23.83
CA ILE A 340 -6.66 19.13 -23.86
C ILE A 340 -7.65 17.99 -23.99
N TRP A 341 -8.44 17.75 -22.96
CA TRP A 341 -9.43 16.69 -22.86
C TRP A 341 -10.83 17.18 -23.19
N LEU A 342 -11.61 16.35 -23.88
CA LEU A 342 -13.04 16.53 -24.12
C LEU A 342 -13.77 15.18 -24.11
N GLU A 343 -15.09 15.21 -24.10
CA GLU A 343 -15.94 14.02 -24.25
C GLU A 343 -16.50 13.94 -25.68
N ARG A 344 -16.46 12.74 -26.29
CA ARG A 344 -17.18 12.44 -27.52
C ARG A 344 -18.64 12.13 -27.20
N LEU A 345 -19.57 12.94 -27.71
CA LEU A 345 -21.00 12.80 -27.38
C LEU A 345 -21.62 11.48 -27.89
N SER A 346 -21.18 10.97 -29.05
CA SER A 346 -21.78 9.80 -29.70
C SER A 346 -21.65 8.53 -28.86
N ASP A 347 -20.52 8.34 -28.19
CA ASP A 347 -20.23 7.14 -27.40
C ASP A 347 -19.74 7.43 -25.98
N LYS A 348 -19.72 8.69 -25.54
CA LYS A 348 -19.37 9.11 -24.17
C LYS A 348 -17.96 8.72 -23.74
N ASN A 349 -17.02 8.63 -24.67
CA ASN A 349 -15.63 8.33 -24.36
C ASN A 349 -14.79 9.62 -24.28
N PRO A 350 -13.83 9.71 -23.35
CA PRO A 350 -12.90 10.83 -23.28
C PRO A 350 -11.94 10.76 -24.46
N LEU A 351 -11.65 11.91 -25.05
CA LEU A 351 -10.60 12.10 -26.04
C LEU A 351 -9.64 13.18 -25.59
N PHE A 352 -8.38 13.09 -26.02
CA PHE A 352 -7.37 14.09 -25.70
C PHE A 352 -6.66 14.60 -26.96
N PHE A 353 -6.34 15.89 -26.93
CA PHE A 353 -5.53 16.57 -27.93
C PHE A 353 -4.19 16.95 -27.30
N ASP A 354 -3.11 16.48 -27.92
CA ASP A 354 -1.75 16.89 -27.57
C ASP A 354 -1.35 18.06 -28.49
N GLY A 355 -1.09 19.23 -27.91
CA GLY A 355 -0.63 20.41 -28.64
C GLY A 355 0.67 20.20 -29.42
N ARG A 356 1.46 19.18 -29.10
CA ARG A 356 2.64 18.79 -29.89
C ARG A 356 2.27 18.27 -31.27
N GLN A 357 1.05 17.76 -31.48
CA GLN A 357 0.57 17.31 -32.78
C GLN A 357 0.50 18.45 -33.80
N GLU A 358 0.36 19.70 -33.35
CA GLU A 358 0.42 20.88 -34.22
C GLU A 358 1.79 21.06 -34.87
N ARG A 359 2.85 20.44 -34.32
CA ARG A 359 4.18 20.38 -34.96
C ARG A 359 4.21 19.47 -36.19
N TYR A 360 3.23 18.59 -36.32
CA TYR A 360 3.13 17.60 -37.38
C TYR A 360 1.80 17.76 -38.13
N PRO A 361 1.61 18.86 -38.88
CA PRO A 361 0.35 19.14 -39.53
C PRO A 361 -0.10 17.96 -40.40
N ASN A 362 -1.35 17.53 -40.20
CA ASN A 362 -1.99 16.57 -41.09
C ASN A 362 -2.37 17.28 -42.39
N ILE A 363 -2.00 16.69 -43.51
CA ILE A 363 -2.42 17.05 -44.85
C ILE A 363 -3.55 16.10 -45.21
N GLN A 364 -4.74 16.65 -45.30
CA GLN A 364 -5.95 15.89 -45.56
C GLN A 364 -6.05 15.58 -47.06
N LEU A 365 -6.13 14.29 -47.42
CA LEU A 365 -6.29 13.90 -48.81
C LEU A 365 -7.76 14.04 -49.25
N PRO A 366 -8.03 14.49 -50.49
CA PRO A 366 -9.38 14.62 -51.03
C PRO A 366 -10.07 13.24 -51.12
N MET A 367 -11.38 13.21 -50.88
CA MET A 367 -12.19 12.00 -51.03
C MET A 367 -12.62 11.79 -52.49
N LEU A 368 -12.71 10.54 -52.92
CA LEU A 368 -13.29 10.16 -54.21
C LEU A 368 -14.35 9.07 -53.98
N GLY A 369 -15.61 9.36 -54.34
CA GLY A 369 -16.72 8.42 -54.11
C GLY A 369 -16.99 8.11 -52.62
N GLY A 370 -16.70 9.05 -51.71
CA GLY A 370 -16.83 8.85 -50.26
C GLY A 370 -15.69 8.08 -49.59
N VAL A 371 -14.71 7.60 -50.35
CA VAL A 371 -13.55 6.86 -49.84
C VAL A 371 -12.33 7.78 -49.83
N ARG A 372 -11.54 7.74 -48.74
CA ARG A 372 -10.24 8.40 -48.68
C ARG A 372 -9.16 7.49 -49.28
N PRO A 373 -8.26 8.04 -50.12
CA PRO A 373 -7.19 7.26 -50.72
C PRO A 373 -6.09 6.92 -49.70
N LEU A 374 -5.50 5.73 -49.84
CA LEU A 374 -4.23 5.38 -49.20
C LEU A 374 -3.07 5.83 -50.11
N ALA A 375 -2.11 6.55 -49.56
CA ALA A 375 -0.90 6.93 -50.28
C ALA A 375 0.03 5.71 -50.44
N THR A 376 0.46 5.45 -51.68
CA THR A 376 1.38 4.36 -52.05
C THR A 376 2.81 4.88 -52.20
N ASP A 377 2.97 6.10 -52.72
CA ASP A 377 4.27 6.76 -52.92
C ASP A 377 4.14 8.30 -52.85
N ILE A 378 5.23 8.97 -52.50
CA ILE A 378 5.28 10.45 -52.40
C ILE A 378 6.50 10.93 -53.16
N LEU A 379 6.27 11.81 -54.14
CA LEU A 379 7.30 12.42 -54.96
C LEU A 379 7.31 13.94 -54.74
N PRO A 380 8.27 14.47 -53.95
CA PRO A 380 8.47 15.90 -53.79
C PRO A 380 9.20 16.51 -55.00
N GLU A 381 8.75 17.68 -55.43
CA GLU A 381 9.43 18.51 -56.43
C GLU A 381 10.08 19.75 -55.80
N SER A 382 11.10 20.28 -56.49
CA SER A 382 11.90 21.41 -56.04
C SER A 382 11.12 22.75 -55.92
N ASN A 383 9.94 22.85 -56.51
CA ASN A 383 9.08 24.04 -56.44
C ASN A 383 8.07 24.01 -55.27
N GLY A 384 8.15 23.01 -54.39
CA GLY A 384 7.20 22.84 -53.28
C GLY A 384 5.92 22.08 -53.66
N LEU A 385 5.80 21.60 -54.90
CA LEU A 385 4.74 20.66 -55.27
C LEU A 385 5.07 19.25 -54.77
N LEU A 386 4.02 18.53 -54.39
CA LEU A 386 4.09 17.13 -53.98
C LEU A 386 3.11 16.34 -54.85
N TRP A 387 3.59 15.24 -55.43
CA TRP A 387 2.78 14.26 -56.12
C TRP A 387 2.60 13.05 -55.23
N ILE A 388 1.34 12.71 -54.98
CA ILE A 388 0.97 11.64 -54.07
C ILE A 388 0.27 10.58 -54.91
N SER A 389 0.94 9.45 -55.06
CA SER A 389 0.41 8.26 -55.71
C SER A 389 -0.55 7.56 -54.75
N THR A 390 -1.70 7.13 -55.24
CA THR A 390 -2.72 6.47 -54.42
C THR A 390 -3.43 5.36 -55.16
N ALA A 391 -4.07 4.47 -54.40
CA ALA A 391 -4.93 3.43 -54.96
C ALA A 391 -6.14 3.97 -55.76
N LEU A 392 -6.47 5.26 -55.62
CA LEU A 392 -7.58 5.90 -56.32
C LEU A 392 -7.13 6.82 -57.48
N GLY A 393 -5.82 7.00 -57.68
CA GLY A 393 -5.26 7.88 -58.71
C GLY A 393 -4.10 8.74 -58.21
N LEU A 394 -3.81 9.81 -58.95
CA LEU A 394 -2.70 10.73 -58.66
C LEU A 394 -3.22 12.06 -58.10
N ILE A 395 -2.69 12.45 -56.95
CA ILE A 395 -3.04 13.69 -56.26
C ILE A 395 -1.88 14.68 -56.35
N ARG A 396 -2.21 15.93 -56.61
CA ARG A 396 -1.28 17.06 -56.53
C ARG A 396 -1.56 17.84 -55.26
N TYR A 397 -0.52 18.09 -54.48
CA TYR A 397 -0.54 18.94 -53.31
C TYR A 397 0.43 20.11 -53.49
N ASP A 398 -0.05 21.33 -53.28
CA ASP A 398 0.76 22.54 -53.25
C ASP A 398 1.02 22.95 -51.80
N SER A 399 2.26 22.78 -51.34
CA SER A 399 2.64 23.05 -49.95
C SER A 399 2.55 24.54 -49.58
N ASN A 400 2.65 25.46 -50.55
CA ASN A 400 2.59 26.90 -50.33
C ASN A 400 1.14 27.38 -50.21
N ARG A 401 0.21 26.77 -50.96
CA ARG A 401 -1.21 27.15 -50.98
C ARG A 401 -2.09 26.28 -50.08
N GLY A 402 -1.61 25.11 -49.63
CA GLY A 402 -2.41 24.15 -48.88
C GLY A 402 -3.48 23.43 -49.71
N ASP A 403 -3.41 23.52 -51.05
CA ASP A 403 -4.43 22.96 -51.95
C ASP A 403 -4.10 21.51 -52.35
N THR A 404 -5.04 20.60 -52.14
CA THR A 404 -4.96 19.18 -52.52
C THR A 404 -6.04 18.82 -53.52
N ARG A 405 -5.68 18.27 -54.68
CA ARG A 405 -6.66 17.84 -55.69
C ARG A 405 -6.24 16.60 -56.47
N PHE A 406 -7.21 15.79 -56.86
CA PHE A 406 -6.99 14.73 -57.84
C PHE A 406 -6.69 15.33 -59.21
N VAL A 407 -5.60 14.87 -59.82
CA VAL A 407 -5.24 15.21 -61.20
C VAL A 407 -5.52 14.04 -62.14
N LEU A 408 -5.40 12.81 -61.64
CA LEU A 408 -5.87 11.59 -62.29
C LEU A 408 -6.79 10.84 -61.33
N LYS A 409 -7.97 10.41 -61.81
CA LYS A 409 -8.96 9.65 -61.04
C LYS A 409 -9.07 8.26 -61.65
N ARG A 410 -8.55 7.24 -60.96
CA ARG A 410 -8.19 5.94 -61.55
C ARG A 410 -7.16 6.10 -62.68
N PRO A 411 -6.22 5.15 -62.87
CA PRO A 411 -6.10 3.83 -62.26
C PRO A 411 -5.44 3.79 -60.86
N ASN A 412 -5.25 2.60 -60.29
CA ASN A 412 -4.45 2.39 -59.08
C ASN A 412 -2.97 2.76 -59.33
N VAL A 413 -2.52 3.92 -58.83
CA VAL A 413 -1.16 4.42 -59.04
C VAL A 413 -0.25 3.92 -57.92
N LEU A 414 0.78 3.15 -58.29
CA LEU A 414 1.75 2.57 -57.37
C LEU A 414 2.89 3.54 -57.04
N SER A 415 3.44 4.21 -58.04
CA SER A 415 4.58 5.12 -57.91
C SER A 415 4.61 6.12 -59.06
N CYS A 416 5.31 7.24 -58.86
CA CYS A 416 5.61 8.17 -59.94
C CYS A 416 7.06 8.67 -59.86
N SER A 417 7.60 9.12 -60.99
CA SER A 417 8.95 9.69 -61.07
C SER A 417 8.97 10.90 -61.99
N VAL A 418 9.80 11.88 -61.67
CA VAL A 418 9.95 13.08 -62.50
C VAL A 418 10.67 12.72 -63.80
N LEU A 419 10.13 13.15 -64.93
CA LEU A 419 10.81 13.16 -66.23
C LEU A 419 11.15 14.61 -66.62
N ALA A 420 11.98 14.77 -67.66
CA ALA A 420 12.28 16.08 -68.23
C ALA A 420 11.02 16.82 -68.74
N ASP A 421 11.12 18.15 -68.90
CA ASP A 421 10.14 19.00 -69.59
C ASP A 421 8.71 19.01 -69.03
N GLY A 422 8.57 18.83 -67.71
CA GLY A 422 7.25 18.91 -67.06
C GLY A 422 6.39 17.66 -67.26
N TYR A 423 7.02 16.51 -67.49
CA TYR A 423 6.34 15.21 -67.54
C TYR A 423 6.60 14.40 -66.26
N LEU A 424 5.67 13.50 -65.94
CA LEU A 424 5.82 12.46 -64.92
C LEU A 424 5.74 11.11 -65.60
N LEU A 425 6.57 10.17 -65.13
CA LEU A 425 6.33 8.76 -65.36
C LEU A 425 5.41 8.26 -64.26
N VAL A 426 4.28 7.69 -64.64
CA VAL A 426 3.29 7.16 -63.70
C VAL A 426 3.17 5.66 -63.91
N MET A 427 3.24 4.95 -62.79
CA MET A 427 3.20 3.50 -62.75
C MET A 427 1.88 3.07 -62.11
N SER A 428 1.10 2.30 -62.86
CA SER A 428 -0.20 1.80 -62.45
C SER A 428 -0.23 0.28 -62.47
N GLU A 429 -0.96 -0.29 -61.51
CA GLU A 429 -1.21 -1.73 -61.46
C GLU A 429 -2.12 -2.17 -62.62
N ASP A 430 -3.16 -1.37 -62.93
CA ASP A 430 -4.17 -1.71 -63.93
C ASP A 430 -3.74 -1.36 -65.36
N ASP A 431 -3.12 -0.19 -65.53
CA ASP A 431 -2.84 0.43 -66.86
C ASP A 431 -1.36 0.33 -67.26
N GLY A 432 -0.50 -0.24 -66.40
CA GLY A 432 0.93 -0.34 -66.62
C GLY A 432 1.64 1.02 -66.56
N LEU A 433 2.54 1.28 -67.51
CA LEU A 433 3.40 2.47 -67.52
C LEU A 433 2.86 3.54 -68.47
N PHE A 434 2.68 4.77 -67.99
CA PHE A 434 2.27 5.89 -68.83
C PHE A 434 2.99 7.20 -68.44
N ILE A 435 3.12 8.09 -69.42
CA ILE A 435 3.65 9.43 -69.23
C ILE A 435 2.48 10.37 -68.96
N PHE A 436 2.60 11.24 -67.98
CA PHE A 436 1.62 12.27 -67.63
C PHE A 436 2.21 13.66 -67.83
N ASN A 437 1.58 14.51 -68.63
CA ASN A 437 2.00 15.89 -68.84
C ASN A 437 1.40 16.80 -67.75
N LYS A 438 2.26 17.46 -66.95
CA LYS A 438 1.84 18.29 -65.82
C LYS A 438 1.07 19.55 -66.25
N ASN A 439 1.35 20.07 -67.44
CA ASN A 439 0.79 21.32 -67.95
C ASN A 439 -0.58 21.10 -68.60
N THR A 440 -0.71 20.04 -69.39
CA THR A 440 -1.92 19.77 -70.18
C THR A 440 -2.87 18.78 -69.51
N GLY A 441 -2.39 17.99 -68.53
CA GLY A 441 -3.16 16.95 -67.86
C GLY A 441 -3.37 15.68 -68.70
N PHE A 442 -2.78 15.59 -69.90
CA PHE A 442 -2.89 14.40 -70.74
C PHE A 442 -1.95 13.29 -70.29
N SER A 443 -2.46 12.05 -70.28
CA SER A 443 -1.69 10.83 -70.07
C SER A 443 -1.56 10.01 -71.36
N ARG A 444 -0.40 9.36 -71.57
CA ARG A 444 -0.14 8.48 -72.72
C ARG A 444 0.62 7.22 -72.31
N PRO A 445 0.18 6.02 -72.71
CA PRO A 445 0.87 4.78 -72.37
C PRO A 445 2.22 4.67 -73.07
N LEU A 446 3.23 4.07 -72.40
CA LEU A 446 4.50 3.75 -73.02
C LEU A 446 4.38 2.54 -73.94
N ARG A 447 5.04 2.61 -75.11
CA ARG A 447 5.05 1.54 -76.11
C ARG A 447 6.47 1.10 -76.44
N PHE A 448 6.70 -0.21 -76.42
CA PHE A 448 8.00 -0.81 -76.74
C PHE A 448 8.00 -1.46 -78.16
N PRO A 449 9.13 -1.47 -78.89
CA PRO A 449 9.19 -1.89 -80.30
C PRO A 449 8.92 -3.37 -80.61
N THR A 450 8.96 -4.27 -79.63
CA THR A 450 8.99 -5.72 -79.89
C THR A 450 7.61 -6.37 -80.09
N GLY A 451 7.34 -6.81 -81.32
CA GLY A 451 6.68 -8.06 -81.76
C GLY A 451 5.28 -8.47 -81.30
N LYS A 452 4.72 -7.93 -80.21
CA LYS A 452 3.31 -8.14 -79.79
C LYS A 452 2.73 -6.98 -79.00
N GLY A 453 3.31 -5.77 -79.04
CA GLY A 453 2.73 -4.57 -78.42
C GLY A 453 2.29 -4.72 -76.95
N LYS A 454 2.83 -5.71 -76.22
CA LYS A 454 2.43 -5.99 -74.84
C LYS A 454 3.12 -4.95 -73.94
N PRO A 455 2.36 -4.19 -73.13
CA PRO A 455 2.95 -3.28 -72.16
C PRO A 455 3.79 -4.06 -71.14
N ILE A 456 4.78 -3.40 -70.53
CA ILE A 456 5.49 -3.96 -69.37
C ILE A 456 4.44 -4.31 -68.32
N GLN A 457 4.32 -5.59 -67.99
CA GLN A 457 3.36 -6.04 -66.99
C GLN A 457 3.96 -5.83 -65.60
N THR A 458 3.16 -5.26 -64.68
CA THR A 458 3.49 -5.11 -63.24
C THR A 458 4.83 -4.39 -62.95
N PRO A 459 5.00 -3.14 -63.40
CA PRO A 459 6.19 -2.36 -63.03
C PRO A 459 6.10 -1.95 -61.54
N ILE A 460 7.23 -2.03 -60.82
CA ILE A 460 7.27 -1.83 -59.34
C ILE A 460 7.88 -0.48 -58.94
N CYS A 461 9.04 -0.13 -59.49
CA CYS A 461 9.71 1.13 -59.18
C CYS A 461 10.48 1.65 -60.40
N SER A 462 10.65 2.96 -60.49
CA SER A 462 11.53 3.62 -61.44
C SER A 462 12.52 4.53 -60.76
N ALA A 463 13.70 4.67 -61.36
CA ALA A 463 14.73 5.60 -60.92
C ALA A 463 15.48 6.18 -62.13
N LEU A 464 15.87 7.44 -62.06
CA LEU A 464 16.80 8.05 -63.01
C LEU A 464 18.22 7.90 -62.46
N ASP A 465 19.14 7.48 -63.30
CA ASP A 465 20.56 7.46 -62.97
C ASP A 465 21.23 8.83 -63.23
N HIS A 466 22.48 9.02 -62.80
CA HIS A 466 23.16 10.31 -62.93
C HIS A 466 23.48 10.70 -64.39
N ASP A 467 23.40 9.76 -65.34
CA ASP A 467 23.58 10.06 -66.77
C ASP A 467 22.22 10.39 -67.44
N GLY A 468 21.11 10.26 -66.70
CA GLY A 468 19.74 10.52 -67.17
C GLY A 468 19.04 9.28 -67.75
N ASP A 469 19.61 8.08 -67.61
CA ASP A 469 18.95 6.86 -68.09
C ASP A 469 17.84 6.46 -67.12
N LEU A 470 16.71 6.02 -67.66
CA LEU A 470 15.55 5.58 -66.89
C LEU A 470 15.63 4.08 -66.64
N TRP A 471 15.69 3.71 -65.36
CA TRP A 471 15.67 2.33 -64.89
C TRP A 471 14.29 1.96 -64.35
N ILE A 472 13.78 0.79 -64.71
CA ILE A 472 12.46 0.30 -64.29
C ILE A 472 12.58 -1.15 -63.80
N SER A 473 12.20 -1.41 -62.55
CA SER A 473 12.07 -2.75 -62.00
C SER A 473 10.65 -3.29 -62.21
N THR A 474 10.54 -4.60 -62.36
CA THR A 474 9.26 -5.25 -62.64
C THR A 474 9.08 -6.52 -61.82
N TRP A 475 7.84 -6.95 -61.68
CA TRP A 475 7.50 -8.22 -61.08
C TRP A 475 7.33 -9.33 -62.14
N GLY A 476 8.45 -9.82 -62.68
CA GLY A 476 8.46 -11.00 -63.57
C GLY A 476 9.20 -10.80 -64.88
N ASP A 477 9.43 -9.56 -65.32
CA ASP A 477 10.14 -9.23 -66.55
C ASP A 477 11.58 -8.73 -66.34
N GLY A 478 12.05 -8.69 -65.10
CA GLY A 478 13.40 -8.27 -64.74
C GLY A 478 13.57 -6.75 -64.70
N LEU A 479 14.76 -6.28 -65.06
CA LEU A 479 15.17 -4.87 -64.97
C LEU A 479 15.30 -4.27 -66.38
N PHE A 480 14.63 -3.15 -66.62
CA PHE A 480 14.74 -2.40 -67.87
C PHE A 480 15.59 -1.16 -67.67
N ARG A 481 16.35 -0.81 -68.70
CA ARG A 481 17.05 0.48 -68.84
C ARG A 481 16.65 1.10 -70.16
N ILE A 482 16.19 2.35 -70.10
CA ILE A 482 15.85 3.16 -71.27
C ILE A 482 16.88 4.30 -71.32
N PRO A 483 17.80 4.29 -72.29
CA PRO A 483 18.79 5.35 -72.39
C PRO A 483 18.16 6.72 -72.61
N THR A 484 18.80 7.79 -72.12
CA THR A 484 18.34 9.16 -72.37
C THR A 484 18.16 9.43 -73.87
N GLY A 485 17.08 10.12 -74.24
CA GLY A 485 16.74 10.40 -75.65
C GLY A 485 16.07 9.23 -76.40
N SER A 486 16.00 8.04 -75.80
CA SER A 486 15.32 6.88 -76.40
C SER A 486 13.81 6.82 -76.12
N LEU A 487 13.28 7.73 -75.29
CA LEU A 487 11.87 7.87 -74.99
C LEU A 487 11.32 9.16 -75.60
N SER A 488 10.36 9.04 -76.53
CA SER A 488 9.61 10.19 -77.03
C SER A 488 8.50 10.57 -76.05
N LEU A 489 8.63 11.71 -75.38
CA LEU A 489 7.66 12.20 -74.38
C LEU A 489 6.29 12.54 -75.00
N GLU A 490 6.27 12.97 -76.27
CA GLU A 490 5.03 13.27 -76.99
C GLU A 490 4.29 12.01 -77.43
N THR A 491 5.00 11.01 -77.98
CA THR A 491 4.35 9.81 -78.55
C THR A 491 4.25 8.65 -77.58
N GLY A 492 5.05 8.66 -76.50
CA GLY A 492 5.20 7.52 -75.58
C GLY A 492 6.00 6.35 -76.17
N LEU A 493 6.59 6.50 -77.35
CA LEU A 493 7.35 5.44 -78.02
C LEU A 493 8.77 5.36 -77.44
N VAL A 494 9.17 4.16 -77.03
CA VAL A 494 10.55 3.82 -76.68
C VAL A 494 11.23 3.27 -77.92
N SER A 495 12.28 3.93 -78.42
CA SER A 495 13.02 3.49 -79.62
C SER A 495 14.08 2.43 -79.28
N VAL A 496 14.79 2.61 -78.17
CA VAL A 496 15.88 1.73 -77.71
C VAL A 496 15.72 1.44 -76.21
N TYR A 497 15.88 0.18 -75.82
CA TYR A 497 15.90 -0.24 -74.43
C TYR A 497 16.82 -1.45 -74.23
N GLU A 498 17.33 -1.62 -73.02
CA GLU A 498 18.04 -2.81 -72.58
C GLU A 498 17.21 -3.55 -71.53
N GLN A 499 17.14 -4.87 -71.64
CA GLN A 499 16.43 -5.70 -70.66
C GLN A 499 17.40 -6.71 -70.04
N TRP A 500 17.39 -6.75 -68.71
CA TRP A 500 18.20 -7.65 -67.90
C TRP A 500 17.27 -8.67 -67.28
N LYS A 501 17.45 -9.95 -67.66
CA LYS A 501 16.68 -11.08 -67.13
C LYS A 501 17.60 -12.09 -66.43
N LYS A 502 17.00 -12.92 -65.58
CA LYS A 502 17.62 -14.12 -65.03
C LYS A 502 17.97 -15.05 -66.18
N ASN A 503 19.25 -15.41 -66.27
CA ASN A 503 19.74 -16.44 -67.16
C ASN A 503 20.47 -17.49 -66.31
N PRO A 504 19.92 -18.72 -66.17
CA PRO A 504 20.56 -19.78 -65.39
C PRO A 504 21.98 -20.12 -65.86
N ALA A 505 22.30 -19.91 -67.15
CA ALA A 505 23.62 -20.20 -67.72
C ALA A 505 24.66 -19.09 -67.47
N ASN A 506 24.25 -17.92 -66.98
CA ASN A 506 25.15 -16.78 -66.73
C ASN A 506 25.15 -16.41 -65.24
N ALA A 507 26.26 -16.72 -64.54
CA ALA A 507 26.44 -16.37 -63.14
C ALA A 507 26.37 -14.84 -62.87
N ASN A 508 26.62 -14.01 -63.88
CA ASN A 508 26.57 -12.56 -63.83
C ASN A 508 25.19 -11.98 -64.22
N SER A 509 24.16 -12.80 -64.46
CA SER A 509 22.79 -12.29 -64.70
C SER A 509 22.10 -11.86 -63.39
N LEU A 510 20.88 -11.35 -63.48
CA LEU A 510 20.03 -11.22 -62.29
C LEU A 510 19.70 -12.60 -61.69
N PRO A 511 19.50 -12.71 -60.36
CA PRO A 511 19.12 -13.96 -59.73
C PRO A 511 17.63 -14.27 -59.85
N SER A 512 16.78 -13.25 -60.04
CA SER A 512 15.33 -13.34 -60.22
C SER A 512 14.86 -12.32 -61.25
N ASN A 513 13.68 -12.55 -61.82
CA ASN A 513 12.95 -11.52 -62.55
C ASN A 513 11.93 -10.78 -61.67
N HIS A 514 11.71 -11.22 -60.43
CA HIS A 514 10.85 -10.53 -59.45
C HIS A 514 11.70 -9.56 -58.63
N LEU A 515 11.65 -8.29 -59.02
CA LEU A 515 12.44 -7.22 -58.43
C LEU A 515 11.55 -6.26 -57.64
N GLN A 516 12.16 -5.57 -56.68
CA GLN A 516 11.54 -4.57 -55.82
C GLN A 516 12.09 -3.17 -56.15
N LYS A 517 12.28 -2.30 -55.16
CA LYS A 517 12.76 -0.93 -55.38
C LYS A 517 14.23 -0.88 -55.83
N ILE A 518 14.55 0.22 -56.51
CA ILE A 518 15.87 0.54 -57.04
C ILE A 518 16.43 1.74 -56.30
N ALA A 519 17.74 1.76 -56.06
CA ALA A 519 18.48 2.94 -55.63
C ALA A 519 19.71 3.13 -56.52
N VAL A 520 20.14 4.39 -56.69
CA VAL A 520 21.35 4.76 -57.44
C VAL A 520 22.35 5.35 -56.45
N ASP A 521 23.59 4.85 -56.47
CA ASP A 521 24.66 5.42 -55.65
C ASP A 521 25.40 6.56 -56.35
N ALA A 522 26.20 7.32 -55.59
CA ALA A 522 26.98 8.45 -56.09
C ALA A 522 28.01 8.06 -57.17
N GLN A 523 28.36 6.77 -57.28
CA GLN A 523 29.23 6.25 -58.35
C GLN A 523 28.44 5.81 -59.59
N ASN A 524 27.15 6.13 -59.65
CA ASN A 524 26.24 5.76 -60.72
C ASN A 524 26.05 4.24 -60.87
N THR A 525 26.18 3.50 -59.78
CA THR A 525 25.88 2.07 -59.70
C THR A 525 24.43 1.87 -59.27
N ILE A 526 23.78 0.88 -59.87
CA ILE A 526 22.38 0.59 -59.60
C ILE A 526 22.29 -0.54 -58.57
N TRP A 527 21.53 -0.30 -57.50
CA TRP A 527 21.22 -1.27 -56.47
C TRP A 527 19.76 -1.67 -56.58
N VAL A 528 19.48 -2.98 -56.70
CA VAL A 528 18.11 -3.49 -56.83
C VAL A 528 17.87 -4.61 -55.84
N CYS A 529 16.75 -4.52 -55.13
CA CYS A 529 16.30 -5.55 -54.20
C CYS A 529 15.50 -6.63 -54.95
N GLY A 530 15.68 -7.89 -54.56
CA GLY A 530 14.88 -9.02 -55.02
C GLY A 530 13.89 -9.46 -53.95
N SER A 531 12.71 -9.94 -54.36
CA SER A 531 11.68 -10.42 -53.42
C SER A 531 12.12 -11.66 -52.64
N THR A 532 12.87 -12.58 -53.25
CA THR A 532 13.34 -13.82 -52.58
C THR A 532 14.83 -14.07 -52.74
N ASN A 533 15.58 -13.16 -53.36
CA ASN A 533 16.94 -13.40 -53.85
C ASN A 533 17.96 -12.32 -53.40
N GLY A 534 17.63 -11.57 -52.36
CA GLY A 534 18.53 -10.60 -51.73
C GLY A 534 18.82 -9.36 -52.56
N LEU A 535 19.95 -8.71 -52.27
CA LEU A 535 20.38 -7.44 -52.87
C LEU A 535 21.30 -7.69 -54.07
N CYS A 536 21.08 -6.95 -55.16
CA CYS A 536 21.92 -6.98 -56.36
C CYS A 536 22.57 -5.63 -56.63
N ARG A 537 23.86 -5.64 -56.94
CA ARG A 537 24.62 -4.48 -57.44
C ARG A 537 24.86 -4.66 -58.94
N VAL A 538 24.30 -3.75 -59.74
CA VAL A 538 24.33 -3.78 -61.20
C VAL A 538 25.22 -2.64 -61.69
N ASN A 539 26.34 -2.99 -62.33
CA ASN A 539 27.21 -2.02 -62.97
C ASN A 539 26.84 -1.90 -64.46
N LYS A 540 26.38 -0.72 -64.87
CA LYS A 540 25.93 -0.49 -66.24
C LYS A 540 27.06 -0.54 -67.27
N ARG A 541 28.30 -0.17 -66.90
CA ARG A 541 29.45 -0.14 -67.82
C ARG A 541 30.01 -1.53 -68.07
N THR A 542 30.20 -2.32 -67.00
CA THR A 542 30.78 -3.67 -67.11
C THR A 542 29.76 -4.76 -67.39
N ARG A 543 28.46 -4.44 -67.31
CA ARG A 543 27.35 -5.38 -67.35
C ARG A 543 27.42 -6.51 -66.31
N GLN A 544 28.17 -6.32 -65.24
CA GLN A 544 28.28 -7.30 -64.16
C GLN A 544 27.20 -7.08 -63.09
N VAL A 545 26.55 -8.17 -62.68
CA VAL A 545 25.65 -8.21 -61.52
C VAL A 545 26.33 -8.95 -60.38
N ARG A 546 26.63 -8.24 -59.29
CA ARG A 546 27.10 -8.85 -58.04
C ARG A 546 25.90 -9.10 -57.12
N ARG A 547 25.77 -10.33 -56.62
CA ARG A 547 24.64 -10.80 -55.82
C ARG A 547 25.03 -10.92 -54.35
N TYR A 548 24.20 -10.40 -53.46
CA TYR A 548 24.31 -10.58 -52.01
C TYR A 548 23.11 -11.39 -51.55
N MET A 549 23.35 -12.62 -51.09
CA MET A 549 22.33 -13.57 -50.64
C MET A 549 22.70 -14.07 -49.23
N LEU A 550 21.69 -14.45 -48.47
CA LEU A 550 21.81 -15.09 -47.16
C LEU A 550 22.68 -16.34 -47.28
N ARG A 551 23.72 -16.40 -46.43
CA ARG A 551 24.58 -17.56 -46.22
C ARG A 551 24.37 -18.01 -44.78
N GLN A 552 23.90 -19.23 -44.57
CA GLN A 552 23.68 -19.75 -43.22
C GLN A 552 25.00 -19.74 -42.44
N GLY A 553 24.94 -19.21 -41.21
CA GLY A 553 26.10 -19.13 -40.31
C GLY A 553 27.04 -17.95 -40.53
N ASP A 554 26.82 -17.08 -41.53
CA ASP A 554 27.64 -15.89 -41.76
C ASP A 554 27.11 -14.67 -40.96
N PRO A 555 27.80 -14.24 -39.88
CA PRO A 555 27.36 -13.09 -39.10
C PRO A 555 27.40 -11.79 -39.90
N TYR A 556 28.30 -11.68 -40.89
CA TYR A 556 28.50 -10.50 -41.74
C TYR A 556 27.75 -10.59 -43.08
N GLY A 557 26.98 -11.66 -43.29
CA GLY A 557 26.12 -11.85 -44.45
C GLY A 557 24.74 -11.20 -44.29
N LEU A 558 23.99 -11.20 -45.39
CA LEU A 558 22.61 -10.72 -45.45
C LEU A 558 21.74 -11.49 -44.44
N ALA A 559 20.91 -10.81 -43.64
CA ALA A 559 20.04 -11.41 -42.63
C ALA A 559 18.84 -12.16 -43.22
N SER A 560 18.33 -11.68 -44.35
CA SER A 560 17.19 -12.29 -45.06
C SER A 560 17.32 -12.07 -46.55
N ASN A 561 16.97 -13.09 -47.35
CA ASN A 561 16.86 -12.97 -48.80
C ASN A 561 15.63 -12.18 -49.25
N TYR A 562 14.70 -11.89 -48.34
CA TYR A 562 13.57 -11.00 -48.61
C TYR A 562 14.02 -9.56 -48.39
N THR A 563 14.30 -8.84 -49.49
CA THR A 563 14.75 -7.44 -49.46
C THR A 563 13.76 -6.57 -50.19
N TYR A 564 13.47 -5.37 -49.67
CA TYR A 564 12.37 -4.54 -50.14
C TYR A 564 12.86 -3.20 -50.72
N ALA A 565 13.40 -2.31 -49.90
CA ALA A 565 13.82 -0.98 -50.33
C ALA A 565 15.30 -0.73 -50.01
N PRO A 566 16.18 -0.57 -51.03
CA PRO A 566 17.53 -0.10 -50.82
C PRO A 566 17.55 1.43 -50.68
N LEU A 567 18.43 1.94 -49.83
CA LEU A 567 18.72 3.37 -49.68
C LEU A 567 20.23 3.57 -49.54
N VAL A 568 20.80 4.51 -50.30
CA VAL A 568 22.23 4.84 -50.22
C VAL A 568 22.40 6.02 -49.29
N ASP A 569 23.19 5.89 -48.23
CA ASP A 569 23.46 6.99 -47.30
C ASP A 569 24.50 7.99 -47.84
N LYS A 570 24.69 9.11 -47.13
CA LYS A 570 25.68 10.14 -47.52
C LYS A 570 27.13 9.64 -47.45
N GLN A 571 27.40 8.56 -46.73
CA GLN A 571 28.72 7.93 -46.64
C GLN A 571 28.98 6.97 -47.81
N GLY A 572 27.96 6.62 -48.60
CA GLY A 572 28.01 5.69 -49.71
C GLY A 572 27.77 4.23 -49.32
N ASP A 573 27.30 3.97 -48.09
CA ASP A 573 26.87 2.65 -47.66
C ASP A 573 25.40 2.42 -48.03
N VAL A 574 25.02 1.14 -48.17
CA VAL A 574 23.67 0.77 -48.64
C VAL A 574 22.86 0.16 -47.50
N TRP A 575 21.77 0.80 -47.17
CA TRP A 575 20.78 0.34 -46.21
C TRP A 575 19.68 -0.43 -46.92
N VAL A 576 19.29 -1.57 -46.37
CA VAL A 576 18.31 -2.46 -46.97
C VAL A 576 17.28 -2.84 -45.92
N THR A 577 16.01 -2.56 -46.23
CA THR A 577 14.88 -3.03 -45.43
C THR A 577 14.44 -4.42 -45.91
N SER A 578 14.02 -5.25 -44.96
CA SER A 578 13.46 -6.57 -45.23
C SER A 578 11.99 -6.56 -44.85
N GLY A 579 11.09 -6.73 -45.83
CA GLY A 579 9.66 -6.51 -45.66
C GLY A 579 8.91 -7.45 -44.71
N TYR A 580 9.58 -8.38 -44.01
CA TYR A 580 8.99 -9.26 -43.00
C TYR A 580 10.04 -9.65 -41.94
N THR A 581 9.76 -9.27 -40.67
CA THR A 581 10.40 -9.72 -39.40
C THR A 581 11.92 -9.85 -39.36
N ALA A 582 12.65 -9.17 -40.25
CA ALA A 582 14.10 -9.25 -40.32
C ALA A 582 14.72 -7.88 -40.03
N PRO A 583 15.84 -7.85 -39.30
CA PRO A 583 16.47 -6.61 -38.87
C PRO A 583 16.90 -5.76 -40.09
N LEU A 584 16.93 -4.45 -39.90
CA LEU A 584 17.51 -3.48 -40.84
C LEU A 584 18.98 -3.82 -41.08
N GLN A 585 19.41 -3.76 -42.34
CA GLN A 585 20.75 -4.22 -42.73
C GLN A 585 21.51 -3.10 -43.43
N ARG A 586 22.72 -2.80 -42.96
CA ARG A 586 23.63 -1.85 -43.59
C ARG A 586 24.80 -2.59 -44.21
N LEU A 587 24.94 -2.50 -45.53
CA LEU A 587 26.11 -2.94 -46.27
C LEU A 587 27.14 -1.83 -46.29
N SER A 588 28.29 -2.08 -45.65
CA SER A 588 29.45 -1.24 -45.86
C SER A 588 30.06 -1.52 -47.23
N VAL A 589 29.95 -0.59 -48.19
CA VAL A 589 30.38 -0.84 -49.58
C VAL A 589 31.89 -1.04 -49.68
N LYS A 590 32.66 -0.40 -48.79
CA LYS A 590 34.12 -0.53 -48.70
C LYS A 590 34.57 -1.92 -48.23
N THR A 591 33.90 -2.47 -47.23
CA THR A 591 34.30 -3.75 -46.60
C THR A 591 33.53 -4.95 -47.16
N GLY A 592 32.37 -4.72 -47.78
CA GLY A 592 31.46 -5.76 -48.26
C GLY A 592 30.72 -6.51 -47.13
N ARG A 593 30.74 -6.01 -45.90
CA ARG A 593 30.11 -6.63 -44.72
C ARG A 593 28.78 -5.98 -44.36
N PHE A 594 27.84 -6.79 -43.87
CA PHE A 594 26.56 -6.33 -43.35
C PHE A 594 26.58 -6.16 -41.83
N ASN A 595 26.09 -5.01 -41.37
CA ASN A 595 25.73 -4.78 -39.97
C ASN A 595 24.21 -4.82 -39.83
N LYS A 596 23.71 -5.40 -38.74
CA LYS A 596 22.28 -5.65 -38.50
C LYS A 596 21.80 -4.80 -37.34
N TYR A 597 20.65 -4.16 -37.51
CA TYR A 597 20.01 -3.28 -36.53
C TYR A 597 18.56 -3.71 -36.32
N GLY A 598 18.15 -3.80 -35.07
CA GLY A 598 16.80 -4.23 -34.70
C GLY A 598 16.47 -3.84 -33.27
N LEU A 599 15.64 -4.64 -32.59
CA LEU A 599 15.24 -4.41 -31.19
C LEU A 599 16.44 -4.14 -30.24
N SER A 600 17.52 -4.90 -30.37
CA SER A 600 18.72 -4.73 -29.54
C SER A 600 19.47 -3.41 -29.76
N SER A 601 19.21 -2.72 -30.88
CA SER A 601 19.80 -1.43 -31.25
C SER A 601 18.95 -0.23 -30.80
N GLY A 602 17.79 -0.46 -30.18
CA GLY A 602 16.89 0.58 -29.70
C GLY A 602 15.68 0.89 -30.60
N PHE A 603 15.45 0.08 -31.65
CA PHE A 603 14.19 0.12 -32.41
C PHE A 603 13.05 -0.58 -31.64
N THR A 604 11.80 -0.24 -31.95
CA THR A 604 10.62 -0.81 -31.27
C THR A 604 10.07 -2.07 -31.94
N ASP A 605 10.42 -2.31 -33.20
CA ASP A 605 9.98 -3.43 -34.03
C ASP A 605 11.11 -3.75 -35.03
N ASP A 606 11.12 -4.97 -35.57
CA ASP A 606 12.01 -5.39 -36.66
C ASP A 606 11.33 -5.24 -38.04
N TYR A 607 10.09 -4.73 -38.09
CA TYR A 607 9.45 -4.31 -39.34
C TYR A 607 9.91 -2.90 -39.76
N PHE A 608 10.52 -2.80 -40.94
CA PHE A 608 10.96 -1.55 -41.55
C PHE A 608 10.30 -1.35 -42.92
N GLY A 609 9.54 -0.26 -43.05
CA GLY A 609 8.88 0.15 -44.28
C GLY A 609 9.79 0.89 -45.26
N ASN A 610 9.25 1.91 -45.93
CA ASN A 610 10.05 2.80 -46.77
C ASN A 610 10.98 3.67 -45.91
N SER A 611 12.03 4.21 -46.54
CA SER A 611 13.02 5.06 -45.89
C SER A 611 13.38 6.29 -46.71
N THR A 612 13.85 7.34 -46.03
CA THR A 612 14.33 8.58 -46.67
C THR A 612 15.48 9.20 -45.88
N LEU A 613 16.24 10.08 -46.52
CA LEU A 613 17.34 10.83 -45.91
C LEU A 613 16.90 12.26 -45.60
N ASP A 614 17.29 12.76 -44.44
CA ASP A 614 17.15 14.18 -44.14
C ASP A 614 18.37 15.00 -44.59
N GLU A 615 18.25 16.33 -44.46
CA GLU A 615 19.33 17.27 -44.79
C GLU A 615 20.60 17.05 -43.95
N THR A 616 20.47 16.50 -42.74
CA THR A 616 21.61 16.21 -41.86
C THR A 616 22.32 14.90 -42.20
N GLY A 617 21.69 14.04 -43.00
CA GLY A 617 22.20 12.71 -43.35
C GLY A 617 21.72 11.60 -42.42
N LYS A 618 20.75 11.86 -41.53
CA LYS A 618 20.08 10.81 -40.76
C LYS A 618 19.05 10.13 -41.63
N ILE A 619 18.81 8.85 -41.35
CA ILE A 619 17.87 8.03 -42.12
C ILE A 619 16.60 7.85 -41.29
N TRP A 620 15.47 8.12 -41.93
CA TRP A 620 14.15 8.01 -41.36
C TRP A 620 13.43 6.81 -41.96
N PHE A 621 12.77 6.03 -41.11
CA PHE A 621 12.05 4.82 -41.48
C PHE A 621 10.65 4.85 -40.89
N ASN A 622 9.69 4.34 -41.64
CA ASN A 622 8.38 4.03 -41.09
C ASN A 622 8.39 2.61 -40.51
N GLN A 623 7.91 2.43 -39.28
CA GLN A 623 7.69 1.12 -38.65
C GLN A 623 6.19 0.92 -38.38
N ASN A 624 5.79 -0.25 -37.88
CA ASN A 624 4.36 -0.60 -37.72
C ASN A 624 3.52 0.47 -37.02
N GLN A 625 4.01 1.03 -35.91
CA GLN A 625 3.26 2.03 -35.12
C GLN A 625 4.07 3.28 -34.76
N VAL A 626 5.30 3.39 -35.27
CA VAL A 626 6.18 4.52 -34.95
C VAL A 626 7.00 4.90 -36.17
N VAL A 627 7.50 6.13 -36.19
CA VAL A 627 8.57 6.54 -37.10
C VAL A 627 9.88 6.53 -36.33
N SER A 628 10.94 5.99 -36.92
CA SER A 628 12.24 5.90 -36.28
C SER A 628 13.33 6.52 -37.14
N CYS A 629 14.29 7.15 -36.49
CA CYS A 629 15.43 7.81 -37.10
C CYS A 629 16.72 7.18 -36.57
N ILE A 630 17.68 6.90 -37.45
CA ILE A 630 19.04 6.51 -37.07
C ILE A 630 20.04 7.51 -37.63
N ASP A 631 21.03 7.83 -36.82
CA ASP A 631 22.24 8.51 -37.30
C ASP A 631 23.26 7.45 -37.78
N PRO A 632 23.59 7.38 -39.09
CA PRO A 632 24.54 6.41 -39.62
C PRO A 632 25.95 6.49 -39.05
N ILE A 633 26.33 7.63 -38.45
CA ILE A 633 27.67 7.86 -37.89
C ILE A 633 27.73 7.40 -36.44
N SER A 634 26.84 7.91 -35.59
CA SER A 634 26.82 7.56 -34.16
C SER A 634 26.15 6.22 -33.86
N GLY A 635 25.31 5.72 -34.77
CA GLY A 635 24.46 4.56 -34.55
C GLY A 635 23.29 4.80 -33.59
N GLN A 636 23.10 6.04 -33.13
CA GLN A 636 22.03 6.38 -32.20
C GLN A 636 20.67 6.31 -32.89
N VAL A 637 19.74 5.58 -32.28
CA VAL A 637 18.35 5.45 -32.72
C VAL A 637 17.46 6.37 -31.89
N THR A 638 16.59 7.13 -32.56
CA THR A 638 15.54 7.95 -31.95
C THR A 638 14.20 7.52 -32.53
N THR A 639 13.28 7.10 -31.68
CA THR A 639 11.94 6.66 -32.08
C THR A 639 10.91 7.72 -31.72
N PHE A 640 9.89 7.86 -32.57
CA PHE A 640 8.88 8.89 -32.44
C PHE A 640 7.49 8.25 -32.45
N PRO A 641 6.97 7.89 -31.28
CA PRO A 641 5.71 7.17 -31.16
C PRO A 641 4.49 8.03 -31.50
N GLN A 642 4.59 9.36 -31.53
CA GLN A 642 3.49 10.24 -31.96
C GLN A 642 3.12 10.09 -33.45
N PHE A 643 3.97 9.45 -34.25
CA PHE A 643 3.68 9.12 -35.64
C PHE A 643 3.11 7.71 -35.75
N VAL A 644 1.96 7.48 -35.09
CA VAL A 644 1.21 6.22 -35.25
C VAL A 644 0.60 6.21 -36.65
N GLY A 645 1.33 5.62 -37.60
CA GLY A 645 0.72 5.10 -38.81
C GLY A 645 -0.11 3.89 -38.40
N THR A 646 -1.43 4.02 -38.35
CA THR A 646 -2.33 2.91 -37.99
C THR A 646 -2.41 1.81 -39.07
N SER A 647 -1.50 1.79 -40.05
CA SER A 647 -1.47 0.83 -41.16
C SER A 647 -0.14 0.07 -41.21
N PRO A 648 -0.17 -1.29 -41.14
CA PRO A 648 1.01 -2.15 -41.16
C PRO A 648 1.62 -2.37 -42.57
N TYR A 649 1.25 -1.58 -43.58
CA TYR A 649 1.69 -1.81 -44.97
C TYR A 649 2.38 -0.60 -45.58
N SER A 650 3.67 -0.78 -45.94
CA SER A 650 4.45 -0.03 -46.95
C SER A 650 4.18 1.48 -47.07
N THR A 651 3.94 2.14 -45.95
CA THR A 651 3.60 3.56 -45.88
C THR A 651 4.72 4.41 -46.49
N PRO A 652 4.41 5.31 -47.43
CA PRO A 652 5.44 6.11 -48.10
C PRO A 652 6.06 7.12 -47.16
N ILE A 653 7.35 7.36 -47.34
CA ILE A 653 8.10 8.39 -46.64
C ILE A 653 8.99 9.09 -47.65
N ALA A 654 8.98 10.42 -47.66
CA ALA A 654 9.80 11.21 -48.57
C ALA A 654 10.24 12.51 -47.91
N ALA A 655 11.52 12.85 -48.07
CA ALA A 655 12.04 14.16 -47.71
C ALA A 655 11.95 15.12 -48.90
N GLN A 656 11.49 16.34 -48.65
CA GLN A 656 11.44 17.44 -49.60
C GLN A 656 12.80 18.14 -49.65
N PRO A 657 13.52 18.12 -50.79
CA PRO A 657 14.89 18.59 -50.86
C PRO A 657 15.14 20.07 -50.53
N LEU A 658 14.18 20.99 -50.73
CA LEU A 658 14.40 22.42 -50.43
C LEU A 658 14.06 22.82 -49.01
N THR A 659 13.01 22.22 -48.44
CA THR A 659 12.52 22.62 -47.12
C THR A 659 13.10 21.75 -46.01
N GLY A 660 13.63 20.57 -46.35
CA GLY A 660 14.08 19.58 -45.38
C GLY A 660 12.91 18.94 -44.62
N GLU A 661 11.68 19.15 -45.09
CA GLU A 661 10.49 18.54 -44.50
C GLU A 661 10.38 17.07 -44.93
N ILE A 662 10.01 16.22 -43.99
CA ILE A 662 9.72 14.82 -44.22
C ILE A 662 8.20 14.62 -44.20
N TYR A 663 7.71 13.93 -45.21
CA TYR A 663 6.33 13.57 -45.41
C TYR A 663 6.15 12.07 -45.14
N PHE A 664 5.14 11.71 -44.36
CA PHE A 664 4.83 10.32 -43.98
C PHE A 664 3.39 9.99 -44.33
N GLY A 665 3.18 8.90 -45.06
CA GLY A 665 1.87 8.30 -45.27
C GLY A 665 1.33 7.72 -43.97
N CYS A 666 0.11 8.12 -43.61
CA CYS A 666 -0.67 7.56 -42.50
C CYS A 666 -1.95 6.91 -43.06
N GLN A 667 -2.72 6.19 -42.25
CA GLN A 667 -4.01 5.66 -42.68
C GLN A 667 -4.93 6.85 -43.05
N ASN A 668 -5.24 6.96 -44.34
CA ASN A 668 -6.12 7.95 -44.97
C ASN A 668 -5.62 9.42 -45.05
N ASN A 669 -4.46 9.76 -44.47
CA ASN A 669 -3.91 11.13 -44.44
C ASN A 669 -2.39 11.12 -44.70
N LEU A 670 -1.81 12.29 -44.98
CA LEU A 670 -0.37 12.50 -45.00
C LEU A 670 0.05 13.39 -43.82
N ARG A 671 1.20 13.16 -43.20
CA ARG A 671 1.79 14.05 -42.18
C ARG A 671 3.06 14.68 -42.71
N ARG A 672 3.29 15.95 -42.37
CA ARG A 672 4.59 16.61 -42.63
C ARG A 672 5.30 16.98 -41.33
N PHE A 673 6.62 17.00 -41.37
CA PHE A 673 7.46 17.26 -40.21
C PHE A 673 8.80 17.86 -40.64
N ARG A 674 9.38 18.74 -39.82
CA ARG A 674 10.74 19.25 -40.03
C ARG A 674 11.70 18.75 -38.94
N PRO A 675 12.66 17.87 -39.25
CA PRO A 675 13.63 17.33 -38.28
C PRO A 675 14.35 18.40 -37.46
N ALA A 676 14.78 19.49 -38.11
CA ALA A 676 15.49 20.59 -37.46
C ALA A 676 14.71 21.23 -36.30
N LEU A 677 13.38 21.24 -36.34
CA LEU A 677 12.54 21.83 -35.29
C LEU A 677 12.34 20.92 -34.07
N SER A 678 12.70 19.64 -34.16
CA SER A 678 12.51 18.67 -33.06
C SER A 678 13.62 18.65 -32.01
N GLN A 679 14.83 19.09 -32.35
CA GLN A 679 15.99 18.99 -31.47
C GLN A 679 15.91 19.92 -30.25
N ASN A 680 15.06 20.96 -30.28
CA ASN A 680 14.88 21.93 -29.20
C ASN A 680 13.68 21.62 -28.29
N THR A 681 13.27 20.34 -28.20
CA THR A 681 12.10 19.98 -27.42
C THR A 681 12.46 19.77 -25.95
N THR A 682 11.82 20.54 -25.08
CA THR A 682 11.85 20.33 -23.64
C THR A 682 11.24 18.96 -23.35
N GLN A 683 12.12 17.99 -23.13
CA GLN A 683 11.78 16.67 -22.60
C GLN A 683 11.19 16.85 -21.20
N THR A 684 9.87 16.73 -21.08
CA THR A 684 9.17 16.88 -19.80
C THR A 684 9.05 15.52 -19.13
N PRO A 685 9.62 15.31 -17.94
CA PRO A 685 9.43 14.06 -17.21
C PRO A 685 7.95 13.91 -16.80
N SER A 686 7.41 12.72 -17.00
CA SER A 686 6.04 12.40 -16.59
C SER A 686 6.03 11.93 -15.13
N PRO A 687 5.02 12.29 -14.32
CA PRO A 687 4.93 11.88 -12.92
C PRO A 687 4.80 10.35 -12.77
N LEU A 688 5.63 9.77 -11.91
CA LEU A 688 5.61 8.34 -11.57
C LEU A 688 5.05 8.16 -10.16
N ARG A 689 4.07 7.26 -10.00
CA ARG A 689 3.36 7.00 -8.74
C ARG A 689 3.21 5.51 -8.47
N ILE A 690 3.25 5.13 -7.19
CA ILE A 690 2.73 3.85 -6.72
C ILE A 690 1.22 4.02 -6.54
N VAL A 691 0.43 3.15 -7.17
CA VAL A 691 -1.04 3.24 -7.23
C VAL A 691 -1.66 2.39 -6.14
N ALA A 692 -1.16 1.16 -5.97
CA ALA A 692 -1.67 0.22 -4.98
C ALA A 692 -0.56 -0.70 -4.47
N VAL A 693 -0.72 -1.12 -3.22
CA VAL A 693 0.10 -2.15 -2.58
C VAL A 693 -0.85 -3.18 -2.02
N SER A 694 -0.70 -4.43 -2.43
CA SER A 694 -1.49 -5.55 -1.96
C SER A 694 -0.59 -6.57 -1.28
N CYS A 695 -1.10 -7.24 -0.25
CA CYS A 695 -0.41 -8.34 0.41
C CYS A 695 -1.28 -9.58 0.47
N PHE A 696 -0.65 -10.75 0.41
CA PHE A 696 -1.30 -12.02 0.68
C PHE A 696 -1.20 -12.31 2.19
N ASP A 697 -2.31 -12.70 2.82
CA ASP A 697 -2.31 -13.23 4.18
C ASP A 697 -2.50 -14.75 4.11
N ALA A 698 -1.64 -15.50 4.79
CA ALA A 698 -1.59 -16.96 4.66
C ALA A 698 -2.82 -17.69 5.25
N ASP A 699 -3.62 -17.02 6.08
CA ASP A 699 -4.56 -17.71 6.99
C ASP A 699 -6.06 -17.59 6.65
N GLU A 700 -6.54 -16.66 5.82
CA GLU A 700 -8.01 -16.41 5.75
C GLU A 700 -8.66 -16.30 4.36
N THR A 701 -7.92 -16.02 3.28
CA THR A 701 -8.50 -15.95 1.92
C THR A 701 -7.44 -16.23 0.86
N GLN A 702 -7.72 -17.07 -0.14
CA GLN A 702 -6.87 -17.28 -1.33
C GLN A 702 -6.83 -16.06 -2.28
N THR A 703 -6.86 -14.83 -1.74
CA THR A 703 -6.93 -13.59 -2.51
C THR A 703 -5.99 -12.54 -1.95
N MET A 704 -5.35 -11.80 -2.85
CA MET A 704 -4.54 -10.63 -2.51
C MET A 704 -5.42 -9.54 -1.91
N ARG A 705 -5.07 -9.03 -0.72
CA ARG A 705 -5.81 -7.96 -0.06
C ARG A 705 -5.10 -6.62 -0.26
N PRO A 706 -5.78 -5.58 -0.78
CA PRO A 706 -5.19 -4.25 -0.89
C PRO A 706 -4.98 -3.63 0.50
N LEU A 707 -3.81 -3.02 0.71
CA LEU A 707 -3.47 -2.31 1.94
C LEU A 707 -3.98 -0.85 1.89
N PRO A 708 -4.56 -0.32 2.98
CA PRO A 708 -4.95 1.08 3.08
C PRO A 708 -3.79 2.03 2.72
N GLN A 709 -4.09 3.09 1.96
CA GLN A 709 -3.08 4.01 1.43
C GLN A 709 -2.17 4.63 2.51
N GLN A 710 -2.70 4.84 3.71
CA GLN A 710 -1.96 5.36 4.87
C GLN A 710 -0.73 4.53 5.26
N HIS A 711 -0.73 3.22 4.97
CA HIS A 711 0.36 2.32 5.36
C HIS A 711 1.58 2.40 4.44
N TRP A 712 1.45 2.94 3.23
CA TRP A 712 2.53 2.96 2.24
C TRP A 712 2.81 4.35 1.65
N ARG A 713 1.88 5.32 1.73
CA ARG A 713 2.12 6.71 1.29
C ARG A 713 3.23 7.42 2.08
N THR A 714 3.58 6.96 3.28
CA THR A 714 4.72 7.46 4.07
C THR A 714 6.08 6.92 3.59
N ASN A 715 6.11 6.17 2.49
CA ASN A 715 7.27 5.43 1.99
C ASN A 715 7.88 4.43 3.00
N ASN A 716 7.13 4.06 4.03
CA ASN A 716 7.57 3.10 5.05
C ASN A 716 6.48 2.08 5.33
N LEU A 717 6.59 0.93 4.68
CA LEU A 717 5.66 -0.18 4.77
C LEU A 717 6.17 -1.22 5.78
N ALA A 718 5.46 -1.37 6.89
CA ALA A 718 5.75 -2.38 7.91
C ALA A 718 4.78 -3.56 7.81
N LEU A 719 5.30 -4.74 7.53
CA LEU A 719 4.55 -5.98 7.34
C LEU A 719 4.92 -7.02 8.40
N SER A 720 3.96 -7.91 8.70
CA SER A 720 4.22 -9.08 9.53
C SER A 720 4.89 -10.20 8.72
N TYR A 721 5.51 -11.17 9.39
CA TYR A 721 6.09 -12.35 8.73
C TYR A 721 5.08 -13.18 7.91
N ARG A 722 3.76 -13.03 8.17
CA ARG A 722 2.68 -13.69 7.41
C ARG A 722 2.38 -12.98 6.09
N GLN A 723 2.59 -11.66 6.05
CA GLN A 723 2.38 -10.80 4.89
C GLN A 723 3.67 -10.67 4.08
N ASN A 724 4.28 -11.81 3.74
CA ASN A 724 5.58 -11.86 3.05
C ASN A 724 5.48 -11.94 1.53
N THR A 725 4.25 -11.98 1.00
CA THR A 725 3.96 -11.96 -0.43
C THR A 725 3.23 -10.67 -0.76
N LEU A 726 3.79 -9.91 -1.70
CA LEU A 726 3.45 -8.51 -1.93
C LEU A 726 3.38 -8.21 -3.43
N GLU A 727 2.34 -7.48 -3.83
CA GLU A 727 2.17 -6.95 -5.18
C GLU A 727 2.22 -5.43 -5.11
N LEU A 728 3.04 -4.84 -5.98
CA LEU A 728 3.16 -3.41 -6.17
C LEU A 728 2.62 -3.05 -7.54
N ARG A 729 1.62 -2.17 -7.56
CA ARG A 729 1.09 -1.57 -8.78
C ARG A 729 1.53 -0.12 -8.87
N PHE A 730 2.00 0.30 -10.04
CA PHE A 730 2.53 1.64 -10.27
C PHE A 730 2.09 2.16 -11.63
N ALA A 731 2.08 3.49 -11.78
CA ALA A 731 1.69 4.14 -13.01
C ALA A 731 2.61 5.32 -13.31
N LEU A 732 3.07 5.36 -14.56
CA LEU A 732 3.59 6.57 -15.16
C LEU A 732 2.42 7.32 -15.79
N LEU A 733 2.11 8.48 -15.23
CA LEU A 733 1.02 9.35 -15.68
C LEU A 733 1.48 10.02 -16.97
N ASP A 734 1.38 9.32 -18.11
CA ASP A 734 1.64 9.84 -19.47
C ASP A 734 0.60 9.30 -20.45
N TYR A 735 -0.49 10.03 -20.65
CA TYR A 735 -1.67 9.52 -21.37
C TYR A 735 -1.51 9.38 -22.90
N ARG A 736 -0.38 9.80 -23.49
CA ARG A 736 -0.20 9.93 -24.96
C ARG A 736 -0.01 8.61 -25.70
N ASN A 737 0.59 7.61 -25.06
CA ASN A 737 0.68 6.22 -25.55
C ASN A 737 1.10 5.30 -24.40
N THR A 738 0.29 4.30 -24.05
CA THR A 738 0.61 3.34 -22.98
C THR A 738 1.63 2.30 -23.42
N ALA A 739 1.62 1.89 -24.70
CA ALA A 739 2.40 0.77 -25.20
C ALA A 739 3.90 1.07 -25.31
N SER A 740 4.28 2.33 -25.46
CA SER A 740 5.68 2.76 -25.53
C SER A 740 6.29 3.09 -24.16
N ARG A 741 5.54 2.92 -23.05
CA ARG A 741 6.08 3.15 -21.71
C ARG A 741 6.92 1.95 -21.29
N GLU A 742 8.08 2.20 -20.68
CA GLU A 742 8.94 1.15 -20.14
C GLU A 742 9.11 1.34 -18.64
N TYR A 743 9.05 0.27 -17.86
CA TYR A 743 9.27 0.29 -16.42
C TYR A 743 10.49 -0.54 -16.08
N ALA A 744 11.25 -0.08 -15.08
CA ALA A 744 12.32 -0.83 -14.49
C ALA A 744 12.28 -0.66 -12.97
N TYR A 745 12.52 -1.74 -12.24
CA TYR A 745 12.54 -1.73 -10.78
C TYR A 745 13.83 -2.35 -10.25
N ALA A 746 14.14 -2.09 -8.99
CA ALA A 746 15.18 -2.79 -8.23
C ALA A 746 14.71 -2.97 -6.79
N LEU A 747 14.92 -4.16 -6.22
CA LEU A 747 14.71 -4.44 -4.80
C LEU A 747 16.08 -4.76 -4.21
N SER A 748 16.54 -4.00 -3.22
CA SER A 748 17.84 -4.19 -2.59
C SER A 748 17.76 -4.11 -1.06
N GLY A 749 18.73 -4.68 -0.37
CA GLY A 749 18.98 -4.36 1.04
C GLY A 749 19.32 -2.88 1.25
N VAL A 750 19.29 -2.42 2.50
CA VAL A 750 19.55 -1.01 2.85
C VAL A 750 20.97 -0.55 2.43
N ASP A 751 21.94 -1.47 2.50
CA ASP A 751 23.36 -1.19 2.20
C ASP A 751 23.82 -1.73 0.83
N GLU A 752 22.90 -2.29 0.04
CA GLU A 752 23.22 -2.90 -1.26
C GLU A 752 22.94 -1.93 -2.42
N LYS A 753 23.76 -2.03 -3.49
CA LYS A 753 23.52 -1.25 -4.71
C LYS A 753 22.32 -1.83 -5.49
N PRO A 754 21.42 -0.99 -6.03
CA PRO A 754 20.24 -1.45 -6.75
C PRO A 754 20.62 -2.09 -8.08
N GLN A 755 20.20 -3.34 -8.30
CA GLN A 755 20.28 -4.03 -9.58
C GLN A 755 18.96 -3.88 -10.33
N TRP A 756 19.00 -3.21 -11.50
CA TRP A 756 17.81 -2.87 -12.27
C TRP A 756 17.32 -4.04 -13.13
N VAL A 757 16.03 -4.34 -13.04
CA VAL A 757 15.31 -5.28 -13.89
C VAL A 757 14.34 -4.51 -14.76
N ASN A 758 14.45 -4.63 -16.08
CA ASN A 758 13.50 -4.05 -17.03
C ASN A 758 12.32 -5.00 -17.24
N ILE A 759 11.10 -4.50 -17.11
CA ILE A 759 9.84 -5.26 -17.21
C ILE A 759 8.96 -4.79 -18.38
N GLY A 760 9.49 -3.95 -19.27
CA GLY A 760 8.77 -3.42 -20.42
C GLY A 760 7.54 -2.60 -20.01
N ALA A 761 6.40 -2.82 -20.65
CA ALA A 761 5.16 -2.09 -20.35
C ALA A 761 4.40 -2.62 -19.11
N LYS A 762 4.89 -3.69 -18.45
CA LYS A 762 4.24 -4.25 -17.26
C LYS A 762 4.28 -3.22 -16.12
N HIS A 763 3.12 -2.95 -15.53
CA HIS A 763 2.95 -1.93 -14.49
C HIS A 763 2.70 -2.52 -13.09
N THR A 764 2.92 -3.83 -12.95
CA THR A 764 2.77 -4.59 -11.70
C THR A 764 3.97 -5.49 -11.46
N VAL A 765 4.42 -5.59 -10.21
CA VAL A 765 5.53 -6.46 -9.77
C VAL A 765 5.13 -7.21 -8.52
N ASP A 766 5.38 -8.52 -8.52
CA ASP A 766 5.02 -9.43 -7.45
C ASP A 766 6.29 -9.99 -6.81
N PHE A 767 6.35 -9.92 -5.48
CA PHE A 767 7.41 -10.50 -4.65
C PHE A 767 6.80 -11.58 -3.78
N ALA A 768 7.20 -12.83 -3.97
CA ALA A 768 6.73 -13.96 -3.18
C ALA A 768 7.73 -14.31 -2.07
N GLN A 769 7.21 -14.62 -0.88
CA GLN A 769 7.97 -15.20 0.24
C GLN A 769 9.25 -14.42 0.63
N LEU A 770 9.15 -13.10 0.73
CA LEU A 770 10.25 -12.26 1.20
C LEU A 770 10.67 -12.63 2.63
N LYS A 771 11.97 -12.78 2.86
CA LYS A 771 12.52 -13.11 4.18
C LYS A 771 12.37 -11.91 5.14
N PRO A 772 12.26 -12.12 6.47
CA PRO A 772 12.30 -11.05 7.44
C PRO A 772 13.53 -10.16 7.26
N GLY A 773 13.33 -8.85 7.19
CA GLY A 773 14.37 -7.90 6.81
C GLY A 773 13.80 -6.56 6.36
N THR A 774 14.70 -5.61 6.06
CA THR A 774 14.34 -4.31 5.48
C THR A 774 14.87 -4.23 4.05
N TYR A 775 13.98 -3.92 3.12
CA TYR A 775 14.28 -3.77 1.69
C TYR A 775 13.94 -2.35 1.22
N LEU A 776 14.62 -1.90 0.18
CA LEU A 776 14.35 -0.66 -0.54
C LEU A 776 13.86 -1.01 -1.94
N PHE A 777 12.64 -0.60 -2.27
CA PHE A 777 12.07 -0.74 -3.60
C PHE A 777 12.27 0.54 -4.40
N HIS A 778 13.10 0.44 -5.43
CA HIS A 778 13.38 1.49 -6.40
C HIS A 778 12.55 1.25 -7.66
N LEU A 779 12.03 2.34 -8.23
CA LEU A 779 11.26 2.30 -9.46
C LEU A 779 11.66 3.47 -10.36
N LYS A 780 11.80 3.18 -11.65
CA LYS A 780 11.92 4.19 -12.70
C LYS A 780 11.07 3.80 -13.90
N ALA A 781 10.61 4.79 -14.63
CA ALA A 781 9.79 4.58 -15.80
C ALA A 781 10.19 5.54 -16.92
N ARG A 782 10.08 5.08 -18.16
CA ARG A 782 10.36 5.84 -19.37
C ARG A 782 9.06 6.28 -19.99
N ASN A 783 8.93 7.58 -20.24
CA ASN A 783 7.75 8.16 -20.88
C ASN A 783 7.81 8.04 -22.41
N THR A 784 6.75 8.51 -23.08
CA THR A 784 6.65 8.49 -24.56
C THR A 784 7.74 9.30 -25.26
N ASP A 785 8.32 10.30 -24.59
CA ASP A 785 9.44 11.11 -25.08
C ASP A 785 10.80 10.42 -24.88
N GLY A 786 10.82 9.22 -24.29
CA GLY A 786 12.03 8.47 -24.02
C GLY A 786 12.77 8.87 -22.73
N VAL A 787 12.18 9.75 -21.92
CA VAL A 787 12.76 10.29 -20.67
C VAL A 787 12.50 9.34 -19.52
N TRP A 788 13.55 8.98 -18.78
CA TRP A 788 13.44 8.18 -17.56
C TRP A 788 13.15 9.07 -16.35
N THR A 789 12.01 8.84 -15.69
CA THR A 789 11.66 9.42 -14.39
C THR A 789 11.86 8.36 -13.29
N THR A 790 12.56 8.71 -12.21
CA THR A 790 12.71 7.87 -11.01
C THR A 790 11.72 8.29 -9.93
N LEU A 791 11.30 7.35 -9.09
CA LEU A 791 10.52 7.66 -7.88
C LEU A 791 11.35 8.57 -6.95
N ALA A 792 10.74 9.60 -6.36
CA ALA A 792 11.45 10.61 -5.56
C ALA A 792 12.14 10.03 -4.32
N ALA A 793 11.53 9.03 -3.70
CA ALA A 793 12.10 8.24 -2.61
C ALA A 793 11.72 6.77 -2.79
N PRO A 794 12.62 5.81 -2.54
CA PRO A 794 12.29 4.40 -2.60
C PRO A 794 11.29 4.02 -1.50
N LEU A 795 10.44 3.04 -1.78
CA LEU A 795 9.52 2.49 -0.78
C LEU A 795 10.30 1.54 0.13
N ARG A 796 10.38 1.86 1.43
CA ARG A 796 11.00 0.99 2.44
C ARG A 796 10.01 -0.10 2.85
N ILE A 797 10.38 -1.36 2.67
CA ILE A 797 9.55 -2.53 3.01
C ILE A 797 10.23 -3.27 4.16
N GLY A 798 9.63 -3.24 5.35
CA GLY A 798 10.13 -3.92 6.54
C GLY A 798 9.25 -5.11 6.92
N ILE A 799 9.80 -6.31 6.90
CA ILE A 799 9.12 -7.55 7.30
C ILE A 799 9.61 -7.96 8.69
N ARG A 800 8.71 -7.93 9.68
CA ARG A 800 9.03 -8.30 11.07
C ARG A 800 9.24 -9.82 11.18
N PRO A 801 10.19 -10.30 12.00
CA PRO A 801 10.35 -11.72 12.25
C PRO A 801 9.15 -12.28 13.05
N PRO A 802 8.89 -13.59 12.96
CA PRO A 802 7.91 -14.25 13.82
C PRO A 802 8.24 -14.09 15.30
N TRP A 803 7.22 -14.03 16.15
CA TRP A 803 7.42 -13.80 17.58
C TRP A 803 8.28 -14.89 18.24
N TRP A 804 8.22 -16.15 17.77
CA TRP A 804 9.04 -17.26 18.27
C TRP A 804 10.53 -17.16 17.88
N GLN A 805 10.90 -16.27 16.95
CA GLN A 805 12.28 -15.99 16.57
C GLN A 805 12.80 -14.68 17.18
N THR A 806 12.08 -14.11 18.13
CA THR A 806 12.51 -12.88 18.82
C THR A 806 13.47 -13.17 19.97
N PRO A 807 14.35 -12.23 20.36
CA PRO A 807 15.30 -12.42 21.44
C PRO A 807 14.65 -12.84 22.78
N TRP A 808 13.49 -12.27 23.10
CA TRP A 808 12.78 -12.62 24.35
C TRP A 808 12.18 -14.04 24.30
N ALA A 809 11.74 -14.52 23.13
CA ALA A 809 11.26 -15.89 22.98
C ALA A 809 12.39 -16.89 23.26
N TYR A 810 13.61 -16.61 22.79
CA TYR A 810 14.79 -17.40 23.15
C TYR A 810 15.07 -17.36 24.66
N SER A 811 14.88 -16.23 25.34
CA SER A 811 14.97 -16.15 26.80
C SER A 811 13.92 -17.02 27.50
N VAL A 812 12.68 -17.05 26.99
CA VAL A 812 11.61 -17.92 27.51
C VAL A 812 11.93 -19.39 27.27
N TYR A 813 12.46 -19.76 26.10
CA TYR A 813 12.92 -21.12 25.83
C TYR A 813 14.05 -21.54 26.77
N GLY A 814 15.01 -20.65 27.02
CA GLY A 814 16.08 -20.86 28.00
C GLY A 814 15.54 -21.04 29.42
N LEU A 815 14.56 -20.24 29.83
CA LEU A 815 13.91 -20.34 31.13
C LEU A 815 13.13 -21.65 31.28
N LEU A 816 12.33 -22.04 30.28
CA LEU A 816 11.60 -23.30 30.29
C LEU A 816 12.53 -24.51 30.30
N ALA A 817 13.64 -24.47 29.54
CA ALA A 817 14.67 -25.48 29.60
C ALA A 817 15.33 -25.54 30.99
N GLY A 818 15.60 -24.39 31.61
CA GLY A 818 16.12 -24.29 32.97
C GLY A 818 15.16 -24.84 34.03
N ILE A 819 13.86 -24.54 33.91
CA ILE A 819 12.81 -25.09 34.79
C ILE A 819 12.69 -26.60 34.59
N GLY A 820 12.73 -27.09 33.34
CA GLY A 820 12.73 -28.51 33.03
C GLY A 820 13.95 -29.21 33.65
N LEU A 821 15.14 -28.63 33.51
CA LEU A 821 16.37 -29.12 34.13
C LEU A 821 16.27 -29.09 35.66
N TRP A 822 15.70 -28.04 36.25
CA TRP A 822 15.45 -27.95 37.68
C TRP A 822 14.47 -29.02 38.16
N PHE A 823 13.40 -29.30 37.42
CA PHE A 823 12.47 -30.38 37.75
C PHE A 823 13.13 -31.75 37.64
N LEU A 824 13.97 -31.98 36.61
CA LEU A 824 14.77 -33.20 36.48
C LEU A 824 15.77 -33.36 37.63
N MET A 825 16.46 -32.29 38.02
CA MET A 825 17.34 -32.26 39.18
C MET A 825 16.57 -32.50 40.48
N LYS A 826 15.41 -31.86 40.65
CA LYS A 826 14.54 -32.03 41.82
C LYS A 826 13.93 -33.44 41.88
N ALA A 827 13.65 -34.07 40.74
CA ALA A 827 13.22 -35.46 40.67
C ALA A 827 14.35 -36.41 41.07
N ARG A 828 15.57 -36.21 40.54
CA ARG A 828 16.77 -36.96 40.97
C ARG A 828 17.05 -36.79 42.46
N LEU A 829 16.99 -35.56 42.98
CA LEU A 829 17.18 -35.25 44.40
C LEU A 829 16.09 -35.89 45.26
N ARG A 830 14.82 -35.90 44.81
CA ARG A 830 13.74 -36.63 45.50
C ARG A 830 13.95 -38.13 45.50
N GLU A 831 14.47 -38.68 44.42
CA GLU A 831 14.78 -40.11 44.34
C GLU A 831 15.93 -40.48 45.29
N GLN A 832 16.98 -39.65 45.36
CA GLN A 832 18.07 -39.80 46.33
C GLN A 832 17.56 -39.64 47.78
N ALA A 833 16.74 -38.62 48.05
CA ALA A 833 16.14 -38.40 49.36
C ALA A 833 15.21 -39.55 49.77
N ARG A 834 14.46 -40.15 48.83
CA ARG A 834 13.66 -41.35 49.09
C ARG A 834 14.53 -42.54 49.47
N LYS A 835 15.66 -42.76 48.79
CA LYS A 835 16.59 -43.84 49.13
C LYS A 835 17.21 -43.63 50.52
N LEU A 836 17.60 -42.39 50.83
CA LEU A 836 18.15 -42.03 52.15
C LEU A 836 17.09 -42.19 53.25
N ALA A 837 15.86 -41.71 53.04
CA ALA A 837 14.77 -41.86 53.99
C ALA A 837 14.39 -43.33 54.22
N LEU A 838 14.49 -44.19 53.20
CA LEU A 838 14.30 -45.64 53.35
C LEU A 838 15.41 -46.25 54.21
N GLN A 839 16.66 -45.83 54.04
CA GLN A 839 17.78 -46.26 54.89
C GLN A 839 17.61 -45.80 56.34
N GLU A 840 17.25 -44.53 56.56
CA GLU A 840 16.97 -44.00 57.90
C GLU A 840 15.76 -44.67 58.56
N ALA A 841 14.71 -45.00 57.79
CA ALA A 841 13.56 -45.74 58.29
C ALA A 841 13.94 -47.17 58.71
N VAL A 842 14.83 -47.84 57.97
CA VAL A 842 15.34 -49.16 58.35
C VAL A 842 16.22 -49.09 59.60
N ILE A 843 17.13 -48.11 59.68
CA ILE A 843 18.01 -47.92 60.85
C ILE A 843 17.19 -47.54 62.09
N SER A 844 16.24 -46.62 61.97
CA SER A 844 15.37 -46.21 63.09
C SER A 844 14.45 -47.34 63.55
N LYS A 845 13.99 -48.21 62.65
CA LYS A 845 13.26 -49.42 63.03
C LYS A 845 14.14 -50.37 63.86
N GLN A 846 15.38 -50.61 63.43
CA GLN A 846 16.34 -51.41 64.20
C GLN A 846 16.62 -50.81 65.59
N GLN A 847 16.82 -49.49 65.68
CA GLN A 847 17.02 -48.82 66.97
C GLN A 847 15.78 -48.90 67.88
N ARG A 848 14.57 -48.77 67.32
CA ARG A 848 13.32 -48.92 68.08
C ARG A 848 13.15 -50.33 68.61
N ASP A 849 13.44 -51.34 67.79
CA ASP A 849 13.35 -52.75 68.21
C ASP A 849 14.38 -53.05 69.32
N GLU A 850 15.58 -52.49 69.25
CA GLU A 850 16.60 -52.62 70.32
C GLU A 850 16.19 -51.89 71.61
N ILE A 851 15.66 -50.66 71.50
CA ILE A 851 15.15 -49.89 72.65
C ILE A 851 13.94 -50.58 73.28
N ALA A 852 13.03 -51.14 72.47
CA ALA A 852 11.88 -51.89 72.96
C ALA A 852 12.31 -53.15 73.72
N LEU A 853 13.33 -53.86 73.23
CA LEU A 853 13.91 -55.01 73.93
C LEU A 853 14.54 -54.60 75.27
N LYS A 854 15.33 -53.51 75.29
CA LYS A 854 15.92 -52.95 76.51
C LYS A 854 14.85 -52.48 77.51
N ASN A 855 13.78 -51.85 77.04
CA ASN A 855 12.69 -51.40 77.89
C ASN A 855 11.89 -52.58 78.45
N ALA A 856 11.63 -53.62 77.66
CA ALA A 856 11.00 -54.85 78.16
C ALA A 856 11.87 -55.56 79.22
N GLN A 857 13.20 -55.56 79.04
CA GLN A 857 14.14 -56.05 80.05
C GLN A 857 14.10 -55.19 81.32
N ASN A 858 14.12 -53.86 81.19
CA ASN A 858 14.04 -52.94 82.33
C ASN A 858 12.71 -53.08 83.09
N GLU A 859 11.57 -53.26 82.41
CA GLU A 859 10.29 -53.49 83.07
C GLU A 859 10.25 -54.80 83.86
N LEU A 860 10.83 -55.88 83.30
CA LEU A 860 10.97 -57.15 84.03
C LEU A 860 11.88 -57.00 85.25
N LEU A 861 12.99 -56.27 85.09
CA LEU A 861 13.96 -56.03 86.16
C LEU A 861 13.35 -55.15 87.28
N LEU A 862 12.56 -54.13 86.93
CA LEU A 862 11.82 -53.32 87.89
C LEU A 862 10.75 -54.14 88.62
N LYS A 863 10.00 -55.02 87.94
CA LYS A 863 9.05 -55.94 88.60
C LYS A 863 9.75 -56.89 89.56
N GLU A 864 10.92 -57.40 89.20
CA GLU A 864 11.69 -58.28 90.08
C GLU A 864 12.28 -57.55 91.29
N ILE A 865 12.81 -56.34 91.10
CA ILE A 865 13.22 -55.45 92.21
C ILE A 865 12.03 -55.20 93.13
N HIS A 866 10.86 -54.90 92.57
CA HIS A 866 9.66 -54.58 93.34
C HIS A 866 9.22 -55.74 94.25
N HIS A 867 9.17 -56.96 93.70
CA HIS A 867 8.86 -58.16 94.46
C HIS A 867 9.89 -58.43 95.57
N ARG A 868 11.19 -58.19 95.30
CA ARG A 868 12.25 -58.38 96.31
C ARG A 868 12.15 -57.37 97.45
N VAL A 869 11.90 -56.10 97.16
CA VAL A 869 11.73 -55.06 98.20
C VAL A 869 10.52 -55.37 99.07
N LYS A 870 9.39 -55.76 98.47
CA LYS A 870 8.21 -56.20 99.22
C LYS A 870 8.55 -57.36 100.17
N ASN A 871 9.14 -58.43 99.63
CA ASN A 871 9.47 -59.61 100.43
C ASN A 871 10.45 -59.27 101.58
N ASN A 872 11.41 -58.38 101.33
CA ASN A 872 12.34 -57.92 102.35
C ASN A 872 11.63 -57.13 103.46
N LEU A 873 10.69 -56.23 103.12
CA LEU A 873 9.91 -55.47 104.10
C LEU A 873 8.98 -56.39 104.93
N GLU A 874 8.39 -57.41 104.33
CA GLU A 874 7.60 -58.42 105.05
C GLU A 874 8.47 -59.20 106.05
N ILE A 875 9.68 -59.62 105.65
CA ILE A 875 10.63 -60.29 106.55
C ILE A 875 11.00 -59.39 107.73
N VAL A 876 11.28 -58.10 107.49
CA VAL A 876 11.60 -57.14 108.55
C VAL A 876 10.42 -56.96 109.51
N SER A 877 9.19 -56.88 109.00
CA SER A 877 7.99 -56.79 109.84
C SER A 877 7.85 -58.01 110.76
N SER A 878 7.98 -59.22 110.21
CA SER A 878 7.89 -60.46 111.01
C SER A 878 9.02 -60.59 112.04
N LEU A 879 10.23 -60.15 111.71
CA LEU A 879 11.34 -60.11 112.67
C LEU A 879 11.08 -59.13 113.81
N LEU A 880 10.53 -57.95 113.51
CA LEU A 880 10.15 -56.96 114.53
C LEU A 880 9.02 -57.49 115.42
N GLU A 881 8.06 -58.24 114.87
CA GLU A 881 7.00 -58.91 115.64
C GLU A 881 7.57 -59.93 116.62
N LEU A 882 8.48 -60.79 116.13
CA LEU A 882 9.16 -61.79 116.94
C LEU A 882 10.02 -61.14 118.03
N GLN A 883 10.73 -60.05 117.72
CA GLN A 883 11.51 -59.32 118.72
C GLN A 883 10.63 -58.62 119.77
N ALA A 884 9.50 -58.04 119.35
CA ALA A 884 8.55 -57.45 120.29
C ALA A 884 8.02 -58.52 121.26
N ALA A 885 7.73 -59.73 120.78
CA ALA A 885 7.26 -60.83 121.63
C ALA A 885 8.33 -61.35 122.62
N GLN A 886 9.63 -61.18 122.33
CA GLN A 886 10.72 -61.66 123.20
C GLN A 886 11.10 -60.70 124.33
N HIS A 887 10.79 -59.40 124.22
CA HIS A 887 11.10 -58.42 125.26
C HIS A 887 9.89 -58.12 126.13
N ASN A 888 10.00 -58.29 127.46
CA ASN A 888 8.88 -58.05 128.40
C ASN A 888 8.75 -56.59 128.87
N ASP A 889 9.63 -55.68 128.42
CA ASP A 889 9.54 -54.26 128.79
C ASP A 889 8.47 -53.57 127.93
N PRO A 890 7.36 -53.07 128.52
CA PRO A 890 6.26 -52.49 127.77
C PRO A 890 6.69 -51.27 126.93
N ALA A 891 7.69 -50.49 127.37
CA ALA A 891 8.16 -49.35 126.59
C ALA A 891 8.92 -49.79 125.32
N VAL A 892 9.67 -50.90 125.38
CA VAL A 892 10.40 -51.46 124.24
C VAL A 892 9.45 -52.17 123.28
N GLN A 893 8.46 -52.89 123.79
CA GLN A 893 7.41 -53.50 122.95
C GLN A 893 6.64 -52.46 122.15
N ASP A 894 6.28 -51.34 122.77
CA ASP A 894 5.56 -50.26 122.07
C ASP A 894 6.42 -49.60 120.99
N VAL A 895 7.73 -49.45 121.22
CA VAL A 895 8.67 -48.94 120.20
C VAL A 895 8.86 -49.93 119.05
N LEU A 896 8.95 -51.23 119.33
CA LEU A 896 9.09 -52.26 118.31
C LEU A 896 7.80 -52.45 117.51
N ARG A 897 6.63 -52.48 118.15
CA ARG A 897 5.32 -52.48 117.48
C ARG A 897 5.11 -51.23 116.64
N ALA A 898 5.52 -50.06 117.14
CA ALA A 898 5.47 -48.83 116.34
C ALA A 898 6.39 -48.91 115.11
N SER A 899 7.57 -49.51 115.25
CA SER A 899 8.49 -49.73 114.13
C SER A 899 7.95 -50.76 113.14
N GLN A 900 7.33 -51.83 113.62
CA GLN A 900 6.67 -52.84 112.80
C GLN A 900 5.54 -52.23 111.96
N ASN A 901 4.65 -51.48 112.59
CA ASN A 901 3.54 -50.82 111.89
C ASN A 901 4.05 -49.88 110.80
N ARG A 902 5.16 -49.17 111.02
CA ARG A 902 5.80 -48.33 109.99
C ARG A 902 6.32 -49.14 108.80
N VAL A 903 7.01 -50.25 109.06
CA VAL A 903 7.53 -51.13 108.01
C VAL A 903 6.39 -51.76 107.20
N GLN A 904 5.30 -52.14 107.88
CA GLN A 904 4.11 -52.68 107.23
C GLN A 904 3.38 -51.64 106.39
N SER A 905 3.19 -50.42 106.91
CA SER A 905 2.64 -49.31 106.12
C SER A 905 3.53 -49.00 104.91
N MET A 906 4.86 -49.02 105.06
CA MET A 906 5.81 -48.81 103.96
C MET A 906 5.74 -49.92 102.90
N GLY A 907 5.55 -51.18 103.31
CA GLY A 907 5.38 -52.32 102.40
C GLY A 907 4.12 -52.20 101.54
N ILE A 908 3.00 -51.77 102.14
CA ILE A 908 1.74 -51.55 101.44
C ILE A 908 1.83 -50.35 100.51
N LEU A 909 2.44 -49.25 100.97
CA LEU A 909 2.72 -48.06 100.16
C LEU A 909 3.55 -48.43 98.92
N HIS A 910 4.63 -49.17 99.11
CA HIS A 910 5.46 -49.64 98.01
C HIS A 910 4.63 -50.48 97.04
N GLN A 911 3.92 -51.52 97.52
CA GLN A 911 3.11 -52.41 96.68
C GLN A 911 2.09 -51.68 95.80
N GLN A 912 1.44 -50.64 96.32
CA GLN A 912 0.36 -49.95 95.60
C GLN A 912 0.89 -48.91 94.58
N LEU A 913 2.08 -48.36 94.78
CA LEU A 913 2.68 -47.35 93.89
C LEU A 913 3.03 -47.87 92.48
N TYR A 914 3.23 -49.18 92.32
CA TYR A 914 3.66 -49.79 91.06
C TYR A 914 2.60 -50.69 90.39
N GLN A 915 1.37 -50.70 90.92
CA GLN A 915 0.26 -51.48 90.35
C GLN A 915 -0.51 -50.74 89.24
N ASP A 916 -0.43 -49.40 89.19
CA ASP A 916 -1.12 -48.60 88.18
C ASP A 916 -0.22 -48.28 86.97
N ARG A 917 -0.77 -48.48 85.76
CA ARG A 917 -0.06 -48.40 84.46
C ARG A 917 0.42 -46.98 84.07
N HIS A 918 0.22 -45.95 84.89
CA HIS A 918 0.57 -44.56 84.59
C HIS A 918 1.46 -43.98 85.70
N VAL A 919 2.77 -44.24 85.58
CA VAL A 919 3.79 -44.13 86.65
C VAL A 919 4.36 -42.71 86.79
N ALA A 920 3.55 -41.67 86.67
CA ALA A 920 4.08 -40.29 86.73
C ALA A 920 3.47 -39.42 87.82
N LEU A 921 2.20 -39.61 88.19
CA LEU A 921 1.47 -38.71 89.07
C LEU A 921 0.49 -39.48 89.97
N ILE A 922 0.47 -39.17 91.28
CA ILE A 922 -0.35 -39.81 92.32
C ILE A 922 -1.37 -38.81 92.84
N GLU A 923 -2.66 -39.16 92.77
CA GLU A 923 -3.76 -38.37 93.33
C GLU A 923 -3.76 -38.42 94.87
N MET A 924 -3.54 -37.27 95.50
CA MET A 924 -3.20 -37.12 96.92
C MET A 924 -4.38 -37.34 97.87
N ARG A 925 -5.62 -36.98 97.47
CA ARG A 925 -6.79 -37.16 98.34
C ARG A 925 -7.03 -38.64 98.61
N SER A 926 -7.09 -39.45 97.56
CA SER A 926 -7.29 -40.90 97.65
C SER A 926 -6.09 -41.58 98.32
N TYR A 927 -4.89 -41.08 98.09
CA TYR A 927 -3.67 -41.57 98.74
C TYR A 927 -3.70 -41.35 100.27
N PHE A 928 -3.97 -40.13 100.74
CA PHE A 928 -4.03 -39.84 102.19
C PHE A 928 -5.22 -40.48 102.88
N HIS A 929 -6.40 -40.53 102.24
CA HIS A 929 -7.57 -41.19 102.82
C HIS A 929 -7.29 -42.66 103.12
N ARG A 930 -6.74 -43.40 102.14
CA ARG A 930 -6.42 -44.83 102.30
C ARG A 930 -5.32 -45.08 103.33
N LEU A 931 -4.28 -44.24 103.32
CA LEU A 931 -3.21 -44.31 104.31
C LEU A 931 -3.76 -44.13 105.73
N ALA A 932 -4.62 -43.13 105.92
CA ALA A 932 -5.18 -42.82 107.22
C ALA A 932 -6.22 -43.87 107.68
N GLU A 933 -7.04 -44.43 106.79
CA GLU A 933 -7.91 -45.59 107.09
C GLU A 933 -7.10 -46.81 107.56
N THR A 934 -6.01 -47.13 106.87
CA THR A 934 -5.13 -48.25 107.26
C THR A 934 -4.56 -48.04 108.67
N LEU A 935 -4.23 -46.80 109.02
CA LEU A 935 -3.77 -46.46 110.37
C LEU A 935 -4.88 -46.54 111.42
N LEU A 936 -6.11 -46.12 111.10
CA LEU A 936 -7.24 -46.31 112.01
C LEU A 936 -7.46 -47.79 112.35
N ASP A 937 -7.40 -48.66 111.36
CA ASP A 937 -7.53 -50.10 111.55
C ASP A 937 -6.37 -50.63 112.42
N THR A 938 -5.14 -50.19 112.15
CA THR A 938 -3.95 -50.62 112.90
C THR A 938 -4.02 -50.23 114.39
N TYR A 939 -4.60 -49.07 114.72
CA TYR A 939 -4.78 -48.60 116.11
C TYR A 939 -6.18 -48.93 116.68
N ASN A 940 -6.99 -49.75 116.02
CA ASN A 940 -8.38 -50.08 116.40
C ASN A 940 -9.22 -48.82 116.76
N ALA A 941 -9.10 -47.79 115.94
CA ALA A 941 -9.74 -46.49 116.14
C ALA A 941 -10.89 -46.22 115.16
N THR A 942 -11.16 -47.13 114.22
CA THR A 942 -12.08 -46.96 113.08
C THR A 942 -13.50 -46.56 113.46
N GLN A 943 -14.02 -47.06 114.58
CA GLN A 943 -15.37 -46.71 115.05
C GLN A 943 -15.44 -45.43 115.90
N ARG A 944 -14.30 -44.88 116.33
CA ARG A 944 -14.24 -43.77 117.31
C ARG A 944 -13.70 -42.47 116.73
N ILE A 945 -12.76 -42.55 115.79
CA ILE A 945 -12.09 -41.39 115.21
C ILE A 945 -12.49 -41.27 113.74
N ARG A 946 -13.06 -40.12 113.37
CA ARG A 946 -13.41 -39.81 111.98
C ARG A 946 -12.24 -39.14 111.28
N ILE A 947 -11.85 -39.64 110.11
CA ILE A 947 -10.90 -38.94 109.24
C ILE A 947 -11.66 -38.04 108.28
N GLU A 948 -11.22 -36.79 108.19
CA GLU A 948 -11.71 -35.84 107.20
C GLU A 948 -10.54 -35.43 106.30
N CYS A 949 -10.67 -35.63 104.99
CA CYS A 949 -9.69 -35.20 103.99
C CYS A 949 -10.25 -34.08 103.07
N PRO A 950 -10.62 -32.89 103.60
CA PRO A 950 -11.19 -31.82 102.79
C PRO A 950 -10.09 -31.09 102.02
N MET A 951 -9.64 -31.70 100.92
CA MET A 951 -8.66 -31.13 99.98
C MET A 951 -9.14 -31.25 98.52
N PRO A 952 -8.70 -30.39 97.60
CA PRO A 952 -8.96 -30.53 96.16
C PRO A 952 -8.28 -31.79 95.57
N GLU A 953 -8.73 -32.25 94.41
CA GLU A 953 -8.01 -33.30 93.64
C GLU A 953 -6.68 -32.73 93.17
N LEU A 954 -5.57 -33.22 93.76
CA LEU A 954 -4.22 -32.77 93.47
C LEU A 954 -3.36 -34.00 93.19
N ALA A 955 -2.64 -34.02 92.06
CA ALA A 955 -1.75 -35.12 91.69
C ALA A 955 -0.28 -34.68 91.73
N LEU A 956 0.57 -35.43 92.44
CA LEU A 956 2.00 -35.12 92.62
C LEU A 956 2.89 -36.25 92.09
N ASP A 957 4.15 -35.95 91.75
CA ASP A 957 5.12 -36.98 91.36
C ASP A 957 5.40 -37.96 92.51
N VAL A 958 5.95 -39.12 92.17
CA VAL A 958 6.15 -40.25 93.10
C VAL A 958 7.01 -39.87 94.30
N ASP A 959 8.08 -39.10 94.08
CA ASP A 959 9.05 -38.78 95.14
C ASP A 959 8.45 -37.79 96.14
N THR A 960 7.72 -36.78 95.64
CA THR A 960 7.01 -35.80 96.46
C THR A 960 5.85 -36.45 97.23
N ALA A 961 5.05 -37.28 96.56
CA ALA A 961 3.91 -37.95 97.18
C ALA A 961 4.33 -38.93 98.28
N LEU A 962 5.41 -39.70 98.06
CA LEU A 962 5.95 -40.63 99.07
C LEU A 962 6.44 -39.89 100.31
N SER A 963 7.17 -38.78 100.12
CA SER A 963 7.70 -37.96 101.21
C SER A 963 6.57 -37.35 102.05
N LEU A 964 5.53 -36.81 101.41
CA LEU A 964 4.34 -36.30 102.09
C LEU A 964 3.55 -37.42 102.79
N GLY A 965 3.43 -38.59 102.18
CA GLY A 965 2.78 -39.77 102.76
C GLY A 965 3.43 -40.22 104.06
N LEU A 966 4.76 -40.28 104.10
CA LEU A 966 5.52 -40.62 105.31
C LEU A 966 5.32 -39.58 106.42
N ILE A 967 5.26 -38.29 106.06
CA ILE A 967 5.00 -37.24 107.04
C ILE A 967 3.57 -37.38 107.62
N VAL A 968 2.56 -37.55 106.77
CA VAL A 968 1.17 -37.77 107.21
C VAL A 968 1.06 -39.01 108.09
N ASN A 969 1.74 -40.11 107.73
CA ASN A 969 1.77 -41.33 108.55
C ASN A 969 2.24 -41.06 109.99
N GLU A 970 3.34 -40.32 110.14
CA GLU A 970 3.87 -39.96 111.45
C GLU A 970 2.95 -39.00 112.21
N LEU A 971 2.38 -38.01 111.54
CA LEU A 971 1.50 -37.02 112.18
C LEU A 971 0.18 -37.65 112.64
N VAL A 972 -0.46 -38.44 111.79
CA VAL A 972 -1.71 -39.16 112.11
C VAL A 972 -1.46 -40.20 113.19
N SER A 973 -0.39 -41.00 113.10
CA SER A 973 -0.02 -41.95 114.14
C SER A 973 0.18 -41.29 115.51
N ASN A 974 0.78 -40.09 115.54
CA ASN A 974 0.95 -39.33 116.79
C ASN A 974 -0.38 -38.79 117.32
N ALA A 975 -1.28 -38.31 116.45
CA ALA A 975 -2.62 -37.88 116.86
C ALA A 975 -3.39 -39.05 117.48
N LEU A 976 -3.40 -40.22 116.83
CA LEU A 976 -4.09 -41.42 117.34
C LEU A 976 -3.56 -41.90 118.71
N LYS A 977 -2.25 -41.73 118.98
CA LYS A 977 -1.63 -42.14 120.25
C LYS A 977 -1.87 -41.17 121.40
N TYR A 978 -1.76 -39.87 121.13
CA TYR A 978 -1.62 -38.87 122.21
C TYR A 978 -2.76 -37.86 122.28
N ALA A 979 -3.51 -37.65 121.19
CA ALA A 979 -4.56 -36.63 121.19
C ALA A 979 -5.82 -37.10 121.93
N PHE A 980 -6.09 -38.42 121.96
CA PHE A 980 -7.33 -39.00 122.49
C PHE A 980 -7.08 -40.01 123.63
N PRO A 981 -6.62 -39.56 124.83
CA PRO A 981 -6.49 -40.43 126.00
C PRO A 981 -7.86 -40.98 126.44
N ASP A 982 -7.87 -42.18 127.01
CA ASP A 982 -9.07 -42.92 127.46
C ASP A 982 -10.11 -43.25 126.37
N GLN A 983 -9.67 -43.38 125.10
CA GLN A 983 -10.49 -43.82 123.96
C GLN A 983 -11.66 -42.90 123.58
N GLN A 984 -11.61 -41.61 123.88
CA GLN A 984 -12.69 -40.67 123.51
C GLN A 984 -12.89 -40.54 121.98
N PRO A 985 -14.13 -40.29 121.50
CA PRO A 985 -14.39 -40.05 120.08
C PRO A 985 -13.89 -38.68 119.63
N GLY A 986 -13.41 -38.59 118.38
CA GLY A 986 -12.81 -37.37 117.84
C GLY A 986 -12.65 -37.38 116.33
N TRP A 987 -11.98 -36.37 115.77
CA TRP A 987 -11.65 -36.29 114.35
C TRP A 987 -10.19 -35.93 114.13
N VAL A 988 -9.64 -36.45 113.04
CA VAL A 988 -8.35 -36.05 112.48
C VAL A 988 -8.60 -35.54 111.07
N ARG A 989 -8.19 -34.30 110.81
CA ARG A 989 -8.40 -33.61 109.55
C ARG A 989 -7.08 -33.43 108.83
N ILE A 990 -7.02 -33.87 107.59
CA ILE A 990 -5.85 -33.79 106.72
C ILE A 990 -6.23 -32.91 105.53
N GLU A 991 -5.55 -31.79 105.37
CA GLU A 991 -5.74 -30.88 104.24
C GLU A 991 -4.43 -30.70 103.51
N LEU A 992 -4.46 -30.78 102.18
CA LEU A 992 -3.35 -30.37 101.34
C LEU A 992 -3.88 -29.30 100.39
N ASN A 993 -3.51 -28.06 100.66
CA ASN A 993 -3.97 -26.92 99.88
C ASN A 993 -2.82 -26.41 99.02
N ASP A 994 -3.08 -26.24 97.73
CA ASP A 994 -2.21 -25.47 96.85
C ASP A 994 -2.45 -23.98 97.13
N LEU A 995 -1.42 -23.29 97.62
CA LEU A 995 -1.47 -21.86 97.93
C LEU A 995 -1.14 -20.99 96.70
N GLY A 996 -0.84 -21.60 95.56
CA GLY A 996 -0.35 -20.92 94.36
C GLY A 996 1.12 -20.52 94.48
N ALA A 997 1.76 -20.33 93.32
CA ALA A 997 3.21 -20.07 93.21
C ALA A 997 4.06 -21.15 93.88
N ASP A 998 3.79 -22.43 93.55
CA ASP A 998 4.69 -23.52 93.89
C ASP A 998 4.78 -23.82 95.40
N HIS A 999 3.78 -23.39 96.18
CA HIS A 999 3.69 -23.64 97.61
C HIS A 999 2.49 -24.54 97.94
N LEU A 1000 2.77 -25.72 98.49
CA LEU A 1000 1.75 -26.58 99.09
C LEU A 1000 1.72 -26.39 100.59
N ARG A 1001 0.52 -26.38 101.17
CA ARG A 1001 0.34 -26.38 102.62
C ARG A 1001 -0.38 -27.65 103.04
N LEU A 1002 0.38 -28.55 103.66
CA LEU A 1002 -0.16 -29.73 104.33
C LEU A 1002 -0.53 -29.35 105.77
N VAL A 1003 -1.79 -29.48 106.14
CA VAL A 1003 -2.27 -29.26 107.50
C VAL A 1003 -2.84 -30.57 108.03
N VAL A 1004 -2.30 -31.05 109.14
CA VAL A 1004 -2.88 -32.17 109.90
C VAL A 1004 -3.32 -31.63 111.25
N ALA A 1005 -4.62 -31.74 111.53
CA ALA A 1005 -5.24 -31.21 112.74
C ALA A 1005 -6.03 -32.32 113.46
N ASP A 1006 -6.00 -32.29 114.80
CA ASP A 1006 -6.86 -33.09 115.65
C ASP A 1006 -7.64 -32.20 116.64
N ASN A 1007 -8.79 -32.70 117.11
CA ASN A 1007 -9.59 -32.03 118.15
C ASN A 1007 -9.40 -32.63 119.55
N GLY A 1008 -8.29 -33.34 119.78
CA GLY A 1008 -8.00 -33.98 121.05
C GLY A 1008 -7.41 -33.03 122.10
N VAL A 1009 -6.94 -33.56 123.23
CA VAL A 1009 -6.27 -32.76 124.28
C VAL A 1009 -4.78 -32.55 124.01
N GLY A 1010 -4.21 -33.23 123.02
CA GLY A 1010 -2.80 -33.12 122.63
C GLY A 1010 -1.80 -33.58 123.71
N LYS A 1011 -0.51 -33.42 123.44
CA LYS A 1011 0.58 -33.82 124.35
C LYS A 1011 0.81 -32.75 125.44
N THR A 1012 0.03 -32.79 126.51
CA THR A 1012 0.09 -31.85 127.65
C THR A 1012 1.15 -32.27 128.69
N THR A 1013 2.40 -31.75 128.59
CA THR A 1013 3.31 -31.41 129.71
C THR A 1013 4.74 -31.08 129.24
N ALA A 1014 5.37 -30.13 129.93
CA ALA A 1014 6.74 -29.63 129.75
C ALA A 1014 7.85 -30.64 130.17
N ALA A 1015 7.79 -31.88 129.70
CA ALA A 1015 8.83 -32.88 129.90
C ALA A 1015 9.37 -33.37 128.55
N SER A 1016 10.58 -32.89 128.23
CA SER A 1016 11.41 -33.22 127.06
C SER A 1016 10.82 -32.83 125.69
N LEU A 1017 11.50 -31.88 125.02
CA LEU A 1017 11.77 -32.00 123.59
C LEU A 1017 12.54 -33.32 123.37
N GLY A 1018 11.81 -34.43 123.49
CA GLY A 1018 12.32 -35.77 123.32
C GLY A 1018 12.65 -35.96 121.85
N THR A 1019 13.91 -36.27 121.60
CA THR A 1019 14.54 -36.69 120.36
C THR A 1019 13.94 -38.01 119.86
N GLY A 1020 12.63 -38.01 119.58
CA GLY A 1020 11.93 -39.15 119.03
C GLY A 1020 12.24 -39.29 117.55
N PHE A 1021 12.54 -40.51 117.11
CA PHE A 1021 12.85 -40.79 115.70
C PHE A 1021 11.77 -40.24 114.74
N GLY A 1022 10.49 -40.29 115.14
CA GLY A 1022 9.38 -39.77 114.33
C GLY A 1022 9.40 -38.24 114.15
N THR A 1023 9.75 -37.46 115.18
CA THR A 1023 9.86 -35.99 115.04
C THR A 1023 11.10 -35.59 114.25
N GLN A 1024 12.20 -36.33 114.38
CA GLN A 1024 13.39 -36.16 113.54
C GLN A 1024 13.11 -36.52 112.07
N LEU A 1025 12.35 -37.59 111.83
CA LEU A 1025 11.95 -38.02 110.49
C LEU A 1025 11.06 -36.97 109.81
N VAL A 1026 10.05 -36.46 110.51
CA VAL A 1026 9.22 -35.37 109.98
C VAL A 1026 10.08 -34.14 109.70
N ALA A 1027 10.96 -33.72 110.61
CA ALA A 1027 11.84 -32.57 110.37
C ALA A 1027 12.80 -32.78 109.19
N LEU A 1028 13.32 -33.99 108.99
CA LEU A 1028 14.22 -34.34 107.89
C LEU A 1028 13.48 -34.36 106.55
N LEU A 1029 12.30 -34.99 106.48
CA LEU A 1029 11.47 -35.02 105.28
C LEU A 1029 10.92 -33.63 104.93
N THR A 1030 10.56 -32.83 105.94
CA THR A 1030 10.16 -31.43 105.73
C THR A 1030 11.31 -30.60 105.15
N ARG A 1031 12.57 -30.81 105.59
CA ARG A 1031 13.74 -30.18 104.95
C ARG A 1031 14.01 -30.70 103.54
N GLN A 1032 13.81 -31.99 103.29
CA GLN A 1032 14.00 -32.57 101.95
C GLN A 1032 13.04 -31.97 100.92
N LEU A 1033 11.87 -31.53 101.38
CA LEU A 1033 10.88 -30.83 100.57
C LEU A 1033 10.98 -29.29 100.70
N ASP A 1034 12.07 -28.75 101.24
CA ASP A 1034 12.28 -27.31 101.45
C ASP A 1034 11.09 -26.59 102.15
N GLY A 1035 10.50 -27.25 103.16
CA GLY A 1035 9.35 -26.75 103.91
C GLY A 1035 9.66 -26.22 105.31
N GLU A 1036 8.71 -25.46 105.87
CA GLU A 1036 8.67 -25.01 107.27
C GLU A 1036 7.55 -25.73 108.05
N LEU A 1037 7.90 -26.33 109.19
CA LEU A 1037 6.96 -26.94 110.13
C LEU A 1037 6.51 -25.91 111.17
N ARG A 1038 5.20 -25.68 111.29
CA ARG A 1038 4.58 -24.88 112.36
C ARG A 1038 3.63 -25.75 113.18
N GLN A 1039 3.71 -25.62 114.49
CA GLN A 1039 2.82 -26.32 115.43
C GLN A 1039 2.11 -25.31 116.32
N ASP A 1040 0.79 -25.45 116.44
CA ASP A 1040 -0.06 -24.66 117.31
C ASP A 1040 -0.89 -25.59 118.22
N ILE A 1041 -1.02 -25.24 119.50
CA ILE A 1041 -1.70 -26.04 120.54
C ILE A 1041 -2.65 -25.11 121.29
N THR A 1042 -3.89 -24.97 120.81
CA THR A 1042 -4.85 -24.01 121.38
C THR A 1042 -6.16 -24.66 121.85
N GLN A 1043 -6.67 -25.71 121.18
CA GLN A 1043 -7.71 -26.67 121.63
C GLN A 1043 -7.70 -27.90 120.69
N GLY A 1044 -6.69 -28.76 120.85
CA GLY A 1044 -6.28 -29.73 119.81
C GLY A 1044 -4.86 -29.47 119.33
N THR A 1045 -4.22 -30.47 118.70
CA THR A 1045 -2.92 -30.24 118.05
C THR A 1045 -3.14 -29.94 116.57
N VAL A 1046 -2.77 -28.74 116.14
CA VAL A 1046 -2.71 -28.39 114.71
C VAL A 1046 -1.24 -28.34 114.31
N ARG A 1047 -0.85 -29.23 113.39
CA ARG A 1047 0.47 -29.22 112.76
C ARG A 1047 0.31 -28.87 111.30
N GLY A 1048 0.72 -27.65 110.95
CA GLY A 1048 0.78 -27.16 109.58
C GLY A 1048 2.21 -27.23 109.07
N ILE A 1049 2.40 -27.86 107.92
CA ILE A 1049 3.64 -27.85 107.15
C ILE A 1049 3.39 -27.04 105.89
N SER A 1050 4.11 -25.94 105.74
CA SER A 1050 4.14 -25.20 104.47
C SER A 1050 5.38 -25.66 103.71
N VAL A 1051 5.16 -26.30 102.58
CA VAL A 1051 6.19 -26.90 101.72
C VAL A 1051 6.29 -26.06 100.44
N THR A 1052 7.51 -25.66 100.08
CA THR A 1052 7.76 -24.99 98.80
C THR A 1052 8.23 -26.05 97.82
N LEU A 1053 7.41 -26.38 96.84
CA LEU A 1053 7.74 -27.32 95.78
C LEU A 1053 8.07 -26.55 94.52
N ASP A 1054 9.35 -26.49 94.14
CA ASP A 1054 9.76 -25.95 92.83
C ASP A 1054 9.11 -26.78 91.69
N PHE A 1055 7.94 -26.34 91.17
CA PHE A 1055 7.28 -27.00 90.03
C PHE A 1055 7.93 -26.64 88.68
N ALA A 1056 9.10 -26.01 88.71
CA ALA A 1056 9.96 -25.79 87.55
C ALA A 1056 10.48 -27.10 86.88
N ARG A 1057 10.05 -28.28 87.34
CA ARG A 1057 10.37 -29.58 86.72
C ARG A 1057 9.21 -30.35 86.09
N THR A 1058 7.95 -29.88 86.15
CA THR A 1058 6.82 -30.68 85.63
C THR A 1058 5.63 -29.83 85.15
N ARG A 1059 5.82 -29.13 84.03
CA ARG A 1059 4.75 -28.86 83.05
C ARG A 1059 5.15 -29.32 81.67
#